data_AF-A0A160N324-F1
#
_entry.id   AF-A0A160N324-F1
#
_cell.length_a   1.000
_cell.length_b   1.000
_cell.length_c   1.000
_cell.angle_alpha   90.00
_cell.angle_beta   90.00
_cell.angle_gamma   90.00
#
_symmetry.space_group_name_H-M   'P 1'
#
loop_
_entity.id
_entity.type
_entity.pdbx_description
1 polymer ?
#
loop_
_entity_poly.entity_id
_entity_poly.type
_entity_poly.pdbx_seq_one_letter_code
_entity_poly.pdbx_strand_id
1 'polypeptide(L)'
;MIRRSDWFGLVMVLAMPFAQASATVFTGEIRLEGAQRIETPPSNSSPVVLRYYAPDGSHVKPGEVLLRIDAGQAESQVRKLQAELAAQQAKDAKEIAQLELKASDAELKLADAQAERDTAAVDAALPRHLISALNYDRYQSEMQRTERALAVAHEQADEAEAAVKRRREDGALQQRKKQIELDFDRRQVTRAVVKATRAGTVVHGFDNMFGNGGRYEEGSSSYPGQAVGEVVGGGHDYDVRAWVLEPDRAGLKTGQAVALTVDALPGRLLHGRIRSITGASVAHKDWGDGRYFELAIDLADGNALPLRPGMSVRVDTDPADLSADRPVVADTQPLHADGETFARDSIAISPPAVNGLWQMTVTQMAGDGETVKKGAPVVVFDGSQVMKQLTAKRSELDEKLRKQEQTRLDLADRAREAELATAQARAELEKARRKANQPKEYVAGVEYAKLVIARTKAERRLALTIERGRVAADERRAEQQVADADVEQAKHEVSVLTAALASLTVKAPRAGIVLHQSAWDGNKIDTGSQVWMGQSVAQMPDLSTLAVRASLPERELERVHQGQRVRVVVAGGGDRSVDGTVASVGGTVHSKSRVEAIPVVDLVVTLDSNHLKLKPGQAVRVDFPVDAANSASTRQAP
;
A
#
# COMPACT_ATOMS: atom_id res chain seq x y z
N MET A 1 25.66 28.55 102.27
CA MET A 1 26.87 29.38 102.10
C MET A 1 27.30 29.33 100.64
N ILE A 2 27.37 30.48 99.95
CA ILE A 2 28.40 30.87 98.94
C ILE A 2 28.49 29.94 97.68
N ARG A 3 28.40 30.31 96.39
CA ARG A 3 28.56 31.55 95.59
C ARG A 3 28.06 31.26 94.14
N ARG A 4 27.95 32.35 93.35
CA ARG A 4 27.84 32.50 91.86
C ARG A 4 28.68 31.47 91.07
N SER A 5 28.42 31.09 89.82
CA SER A 5 28.33 31.95 88.62
C SER A 5 28.02 31.15 87.33
N ASP A 6 27.28 31.81 86.45
CA ASP A 6 27.40 31.91 84.99
C ASP A 6 26.92 30.81 84.00
N TRP A 7 26.32 31.39 82.97
CA TRP A 7 25.47 30.92 81.89
C TRP A 7 26.33 30.63 80.66
N PHE A 8 26.16 29.50 79.97
CA PHE A 8 26.41 29.39 78.52
C PHE A 8 25.61 28.22 77.94
N GLY A 9 24.78 28.54 76.94
CA GLY A 9 24.02 27.58 76.15
C GLY A 9 24.91 26.86 75.14
N LEU A 10 24.63 25.58 74.92
CA LEU A 10 25.23 24.78 73.86
C LEU A 10 24.12 24.32 72.91
N VAL A 11 24.01 24.99 71.76
CA VAL A 11 23.24 24.53 70.60
C VAL A 11 24.15 23.57 69.83
N MET A 12 23.81 22.29 69.85
CA MET A 12 24.50 21.23 69.11
C MET A 12 23.89 21.15 67.70
N VAL A 13 24.55 21.77 66.73
CA VAL A 13 24.22 21.61 65.30
C VAL A 13 24.77 20.26 64.84
N LEU A 14 23.87 19.34 64.52
CA LEU A 14 24.18 18.10 63.81
C LEU A 14 24.59 18.45 62.38
N ALA A 15 25.87 18.36 62.07
CA ALA A 15 26.35 18.39 60.69
C ALA A 15 25.97 17.07 60.00
N MET A 16 24.99 17.13 59.09
CA MET A 16 24.77 16.03 58.13
C MET A 16 25.96 15.99 57.17
N PRO A 17 26.54 14.81 56.88
CA PRO A 17 27.52 14.70 55.81
C PRO A 17 26.80 14.95 54.48
N PHE A 18 27.16 16.02 53.79
CA PHE A 18 26.87 16.15 52.37
C PHE A 18 27.55 14.98 51.68
N ALA A 19 26.76 14.01 51.22
CA ALA A 19 27.23 13.02 50.27
C ALA A 19 27.69 13.80 49.03
N GLN A 20 29.00 13.96 48.85
CA GLN A 20 29.57 14.43 47.60
C GLN A 20 29.07 13.45 46.53
N ALA A 21 28.27 13.95 45.59
CA ALA A 21 27.97 13.19 44.39
C ALA A 21 29.31 12.92 43.71
N SER A 22 29.69 11.66 43.60
CA SER A 22 30.89 11.25 42.87
C SER A 22 30.80 11.85 41.47
N ALA A 23 31.79 12.64 41.05
CA ALA A 23 31.85 13.14 39.69
C ALA A 23 31.85 11.94 38.73
N THR A 24 30.73 11.76 38.06
CA THR A 24 30.46 10.64 37.16
C THR A 24 30.45 11.18 35.75
N VAL A 25 31.33 10.63 34.93
CA VAL A 25 31.42 10.93 33.50
C VAL A 25 30.84 9.75 32.75
N PHE A 26 29.91 10.03 31.85
CA PHE A 26 29.30 9.01 31.02
C PHE A 26 29.02 9.55 29.61
N THR A 27 28.74 8.65 28.68
CA THR A 27 28.55 8.98 27.27
C THR A 27 27.07 8.98 26.90
N GLY A 28 26.72 9.75 25.89
CA GLY A 28 25.38 9.82 25.31
C GLY A 28 25.40 10.23 23.86
N GLU A 29 24.23 10.18 23.25
CA GLU A 29 23.95 10.63 21.89
C GLU A 29 22.93 11.77 21.93
N ILE A 30 23.09 12.77 21.05
CA ILE A 30 22.05 13.77 20.80
C ILE A 30 20.90 13.09 20.05
N ARG A 31 19.68 13.27 20.53
CA ARG A 31 18.47 12.88 19.83
C ARG A 31 17.62 14.13 19.61
N LEU A 32 16.73 14.02 18.63
CA LEU A 32 15.71 15.04 18.42
C LEU A 32 14.39 14.51 18.97
N GLU A 33 13.74 15.31 19.81
CA GLU A 33 12.46 14.95 20.39
C GLU A 33 11.37 14.86 19.30
N GLY A 34 10.67 13.73 19.26
CA GLY A 34 9.54 13.50 18.38
C GLY A 34 9.85 13.04 16.96
N ALA A 35 11.06 12.56 16.61
CA ALA A 35 11.33 12.01 15.26
C ALA A 35 10.18 11.11 14.74
N GLN A 36 9.67 11.38 13.53
CA GLN A 36 8.62 10.55 12.93
C GLN A 36 9.28 9.30 12.35
N ARG A 37 9.00 8.13 12.91
CA ARG A 37 9.48 6.87 12.34
C ARG A 37 8.82 6.59 10.99
N ILE A 38 9.62 6.23 10.00
CA ILE A 38 9.19 5.76 8.69
C ILE A 38 9.11 4.25 8.78
N GLU A 39 7.89 3.74 8.96
CA GLU A 39 7.62 2.31 9.02
C GLU A 39 7.06 1.81 7.70
N THR A 40 7.48 0.61 7.31
CA THR A 40 6.93 -0.11 6.17
C THR A 40 5.45 -0.38 6.43
N PRO A 41 4.53 0.16 5.61
CA PRO A 41 3.11 0.02 5.86
C PRO A 41 2.65 -1.44 5.79
N PRO A 42 1.51 -1.77 6.42
CA PRO A 42 0.94 -3.11 6.38
C PRO A 42 0.67 -3.53 4.93
N SER A 43 1.01 -4.77 4.60
CA SER A 43 0.79 -5.37 3.28
C SER A 43 0.42 -6.85 3.42
N ASN A 44 -0.35 -7.36 2.45
CA ASN A 44 -0.65 -8.78 2.32
C ASN A 44 0.51 -9.56 1.67
N SER A 45 1.54 -8.87 1.17
CA SER A 45 2.81 -9.46 0.74
C SER A 45 3.91 -9.17 1.77
N SER A 46 4.79 -10.15 1.97
CA SER A 46 5.92 -10.03 2.89
C SER A 46 7.03 -10.97 2.42
N PRO A 47 8.25 -10.46 2.10
CA PRO A 47 8.67 -9.06 2.17
C PRO A 47 8.06 -8.17 1.08
N VAL A 48 8.14 -6.84 1.27
CA VAL A 48 7.74 -5.83 0.28
C VAL A 48 8.93 -5.01 -0.21
N VAL A 49 8.87 -4.59 -1.48
CA VAL A 49 9.90 -3.72 -2.08
C VAL A 49 9.51 -2.26 -1.92
N LEU A 50 10.47 -1.43 -1.49
CA LEU A 50 10.33 0.02 -1.42
C LEU A 50 10.42 0.60 -2.84
N ARG A 51 9.27 0.92 -3.47
CA ARG A 51 9.19 1.42 -4.85
C ARG A 51 9.51 2.91 -4.99
N TYR A 52 9.43 3.64 -3.89
CA TYR A 52 9.86 5.02 -3.79
C TYR A 52 10.22 5.25 -2.34
N TYR A 53 11.38 5.83 -2.11
CA TYR A 53 11.81 6.29 -0.80
C TYR A 53 12.40 7.70 -0.97
N ALA A 54 11.87 8.67 -0.23
CA ALA A 54 12.37 10.04 -0.24
C ALA A 54 13.89 10.03 0.01
N PRO A 55 14.71 10.74 -0.79
CA PRO A 55 16.15 10.62 -0.71
C PRO A 55 16.69 10.94 0.68
N ASP A 56 17.76 10.24 1.06
CA ASP A 56 18.40 10.48 2.33
C ASP A 56 18.96 11.91 2.44
N GLY A 57 18.80 12.54 3.60
CA GLY A 57 19.21 13.92 3.85
C GLY A 57 18.30 14.97 3.20
N SER A 58 17.26 14.58 2.48
CA SER A 58 16.31 15.52 1.88
C SER A 58 15.38 16.15 2.92
N HIS A 59 15.03 17.42 2.71
CA HIS A 59 14.04 18.11 3.53
C HIS A 59 12.63 17.89 2.99
N VAL A 60 11.73 17.46 3.86
CA VAL A 60 10.33 17.17 3.54
C VAL A 60 9.38 18.06 4.32
N LYS A 61 8.22 18.36 3.75
CA LYS A 61 7.12 19.10 4.39
C LYS A 61 5.99 18.16 4.80
N PRO A 62 5.13 18.55 5.76
CA PRO A 62 3.94 17.79 6.10
C PRO A 62 3.07 17.53 4.86
N GLY A 63 2.68 16.27 4.65
CA GLY A 63 1.87 15.80 3.53
C GLY A 63 2.65 15.24 2.33
N GLU A 64 3.96 15.47 2.25
CA GLU A 64 4.80 14.91 1.19
C GLU A 64 4.98 13.39 1.37
N VAL A 65 5.18 12.68 0.25
CA VAL A 65 5.35 11.22 0.27
C VAL A 65 6.75 10.88 0.76
N LEU A 66 6.85 10.02 1.77
CA LEU A 66 8.11 9.52 2.29
C LEU A 66 8.46 8.16 1.70
N LEU A 67 7.48 7.27 1.70
CA LEU A 67 7.68 5.89 1.31
C LEU A 67 6.47 5.39 0.55
N ARG A 68 6.70 4.67 -0.55
CA ARG A 68 5.67 3.89 -1.23
C ARG A 68 6.16 2.47 -1.44
N ILE A 69 5.37 1.51 -0.99
CA ILE A 69 5.65 0.08 -1.22
C ILE A 69 4.93 -0.44 -2.46
N ASP A 70 5.36 -1.60 -2.94
CA ASP A 70 4.64 -2.32 -3.99
C ASP A 70 3.29 -2.86 -3.48
N ALA A 71 2.20 -2.20 -3.90
CA ALA A 71 0.82 -2.62 -3.61
C ALA A 71 0.27 -3.61 -4.65
N GLY A 72 1.10 -4.17 -5.54
CA GLY A 72 0.67 -4.91 -6.72
C GLY A 72 -0.32 -6.05 -6.43
N GLN A 73 -0.16 -6.76 -5.31
CA GLN A 73 -1.10 -7.80 -4.87
C GLN A 73 -2.48 -7.23 -4.50
N ALA A 74 -2.52 -6.17 -3.69
CA ALA A 74 -3.77 -5.51 -3.30
C ALA A 74 -4.45 -4.86 -4.51
N GLU A 75 -3.69 -4.22 -5.41
CA GLU A 75 -4.24 -3.66 -6.65
C GLU A 75 -4.81 -4.74 -7.59
N SER A 76 -4.11 -5.88 -7.71
CA SER A 76 -4.60 -7.04 -8.48
C SER A 76 -5.90 -7.58 -7.90
N GLN A 77 -5.97 -7.69 -6.56
CA GLN A 77 -7.17 -8.13 -5.86
C GLN A 77 -8.33 -7.14 -6.01
N VAL A 78 -8.09 -5.83 -5.95
CA VAL A 78 -9.09 -4.79 -6.24
C VAL A 78 -9.67 -4.98 -7.64
N ARG A 79 -8.82 -5.11 -8.67
CA ARG A 79 -9.28 -5.34 -10.05
C ARG A 79 -10.10 -6.62 -10.17
N LYS A 80 -9.64 -7.71 -9.55
CA LYS A 80 -10.35 -9.00 -9.53
C LYS A 80 -11.72 -8.90 -8.86
N LEU A 81 -11.79 -8.34 -7.65
CA LEU A 81 -13.06 -8.17 -6.92
C LEU A 81 -14.03 -7.25 -7.64
N GLN A 82 -13.55 -6.19 -8.32
CA GLN A 82 -14.39 -5.34 -9.16
C GLN A 82 -15.02 -6.13 -10.31
N ALA A 83 -14.22 -6.93 -11.04
CA ALA A 83 -14.72 -7.77 -12.12
C ALA A 83 -15.72 -8.82 -11.60
N GLU A 84 -15.41 -9.48 -10.48
CA GLU A 84 -16.32 -10.44 -9.85
C GLU A 84 -17.62 -9.80 -9.37
N LEU A 85 -17.57 -8.58 -8.81
CA LEU A 85 -18.77 -7.85 -8.38
C LEU A 85 -19.66 -7.49 -9.57
N ALA A 86 -19.07 -6.99 -10.67
CA ALA A 86 -19.81 -6.68 -11.88
C ALA A 86 -20.44 -7.93 -12.51
N ALA A 87 -19.70 -9.04 -12.56
CA ALA A 87 -20.20 -10.32 -13.04
C ALA A 87 -21.32 -10.87 -12.14
N GLN A 88 -21.19 -10.75 -10.82
CA GLN A 88 -22.22 -11.14 -9.86
C GLN A 88 -23.49 -10.30 -10.03
N GLN A 89 -23.35 -8.98 -10.20
CA GLN A 89 -24.48 -8.07 -10.44
C GLN A 89 -25.25 -8.45 -11.71
N ALA A 90 -24.55 -8.76 -12.81
CA ALA A 90 -25.18 -9.21 -14.04
C ALA A 90 -25.94 -10.54 -13.85
N LYS A 91 -25.34 -11.51 -13.13
CA LYS A 91 -25.98 -12.79 -12.81
C LYS A 91 -27.20 -12.62 -11.91
N ASP A 92 -27.09 -11.82 -10.86
CA ASP A 92 -28.21 -11.50 -9.97
C ASP A 92 -29.36 -10.86 -10.75
N ALA A 93 -29.07 -9.88 -11.61
CA ALA A 93 -30.06 -9.23 -12.45
C ALA A 93 -30.78 -10.22 -13.38
N LYS A 94 -30.04 -11.15 -13.99
CA LYS A 94 -30.61 -12.22 -14.82
C LYS A 94 -31.54 -13.13 -14.02
N GLU A 95 -31.08 -13.63 -12.87
CA GLU A 95 -31.88 -14.54 -12.04
C GLU A 95 -33.14 -13.87 -11.49
N ILE A 96 -33.03 -12.60 -11.05
CA ILE A 96 -34.18 -11.80 -10.61
C ILE A 96 -35.18 -11.65 -11.76
N ALA A 97 -34.73 -11.25 -12.95
CA ALA A 97 -35.60 -11.08 -14.10
C ALA A 97 -36.27 -12.40 -14.55
N GLN A 98 -35.58 -13.53 -14.41
CA GLN A 98 -36.17 -14.86 -14.66
C GLN A 98 -37.24 -15.23 -13.64
N LEU A 99 -37.07 -14.89 -12.36
CA LEU A 99 -38.10 -15.08 -11.33
C LEU A 99 -39.29 -14.13 -11.56
N GLU A 100 -39.04 -12.89 -11.97
CA GLU A 100 -40.10 -11.94 -12.33
C GLU A 100 -40.92 -12.44 -13.51
N LEU A 101 -40.28 -13.01 -14.53
CA LEU A 101 -41.00 -13.61 -15.66
C LEU A 101 -41.89 -14.77 -15.19
N LYS A 102 -41.39 -15.62 -14.27
CA LYS A 102 -42.18 -16.69 -13.65
C LYS A 102 -43.36 -16.14 -12.82
N ALA A 103 -43.17 -15.03 -12.12
CA ALA A 103 -44.24 -14.35 -11.39
C ALA A 103 -45.30 -13.81 -12.35
N SER A 104 -44.91 -13.17 -13.46
CA SER A 104 -45.85 -12.75 -14.51
C SER A 104 -46.59 -13.92 -15.15
N ASP A 105 -45.94 -15.08 -15.33
CA ASP A 105 -46.60 -16.31 -15.82
C ASP A 105 -47.61 -16.86 -14.80
N ALA A 106 -47.32 -16.79 -13.50
CA ALA A 106 -48.24 -17.19 -12.43
C ALA A 106 -49.44 -16.24 -12.33
N GLU A 107 -49.24 -14.92 -12.47
CA GLU A 107 -50.31 -13.93 -12.53
C GLU A 107 -51.27 -14.15 -13.70
N LEU A 108 -50.74 -14.52 -14.88
CA LEU A 108 -51.57 -14.90 -16.03
C LEU A 108 -52.44 -16.12 -15.72
N LYS A 109 -51.88 -17.15 -15.08
CA LYS A 109 -52.64 -18.34 -14.65
C LYS A 109 -53.71 -18.01 -13.61
N LEU A 110 -53.39 -17.14 -12.65
CA LEU A 110 -54.35 -16.63 -11.67
C LEU A 110 -55.51 -15.90 -12.35
N ALA A 111 -55.22 -15.03 -13.32
CA ALA A 111 -56.26 -14.34 -14.08
C ALA A 111 -57.15 -15.31 -14.90
N ASP A 112 -56.55 -16.35 -15.50
CA ASP A 112 -57.29 -17.38 -16.22
C ASP A 112 -58.19 -18.21 -15.28
N ALA A 113 -57.67 -18.63 -14.11
CA ALA A 113 -58.43 -19.37 -13.10
C ALA A 113 -59.57 -18.54 -12.48
N GLN A 114 -59.35 -17.24 -12.26
CA GLN A 114 -60.37 -16.31 -11.78
C GLN A 114 -61.54 -16.24 -12.78
N ALA A 115 -61.24 -16.10 -14.07
CA ALA A 115 -62.27 -16.04 -15.10
C ALA A 115 -63.02 -17.38 -15.28
N GLU A 116 -62.36 -18.51 -15.09
CA GLU A 116 -63.01 -19.83 -15.07
C GLU A 116 -63.98 -19.96 -13.89
N ARG A 117 -63.56 -19.56 -12.68
CA ARG A 117 -64.42 -19.51 -11.50
C ARG A 117 -65.62 -18.60 -11.72
N ASP A 118 -65.40 -17.40 -12.27
CA ASP A 118 -66.48 -16.44 -12.51
C ASP A 118 -67.49 -16.98 -13.54
N THR A 119 -67.02 -17.71 -14.55
CA THR A 119 -67.89 -18.37 -15.53
C THR A 119 -68.71 -19.49 -14.86
N ALA A 120 -68.07 -20.34 -14.05
CA ALA A 120 -68.75 -21.41 -13.32
C ALA A 120 -69.76 -20.87 -12.29
N ALA A 121 -69.47 -19.72 -11.66
CA ALA A 121 -70.37 -19.06 -10.72
C ALA A 121 -71.68 -18.60 -11.38
N VAL A 122 -71.64 -18.14 -12.64
CA VAL A 122 -72.86 -17.80 -13.39
C VAL A 122 -73.74 -19.02 -13.62
N ASP A 123 -73.15 -20.18 -13.95
CA ASP A 123 -73.90 -21.43 -14.14
C ASP A 123 -74.43 -21.98 -12.81
N ALA A 124 -73.65 -21.91 -11.74
CA ALA A 124 -74.06 -22.36 -10.41
C ALA A 124 -75.15 -21.47 -9.76
N ALA A 125 -75.27 -20.21 -10.19
CA ALA A 125 -76.32 -19.31 -9.72
C ALA A 125 -77.72 -19.63 -10.28
N LEU A 126 -77.83 -20.55 -11.25
CA LEU A 126 -79.11 -20.96 -11.82
C LEU A 126 -80.00 -21.65 -10.77
N PRO A 127 -81.24 -21.16 -10.55
CA PRO A 127 -82.18 -21.80 -9.63
C PRO A 127 -82.48 -23.25 -10.01
N ARG A 128 -82.52 -24.14 -9.01
CA ARG A 128 -82.78 -25.58 -9.19
C ARG A 128 -84.08 -25.91 -9.93
N HIS A 129 -85.08 -25.02 -9.90
CA HIS A 129 -86.36 -25.24 -10.59
C HIS A 129 -86.30 -24.90 -12.10
N LEU A 130 -85.25 -24.23 -12.57
CA LEU A 130 -85.07 -23.87 -13.98
C LEU A 130 -84.18 -24.85 -14.76
N ILE A 131 -83.54 -25.80 -14.07
CA ILE A 131 -82.62 -26.79 -14.66
C ILE A 131 -82.85 -28.18 -14.04
N SER A 132 -82.36 -29.24 -14.70
CA SER A 132 -82.45 -30.59 -14.12
C SER A 132 -81.63 -30.70 -12.85
N ALA A 133 -82.06 -31.56 -11.90
CA ALA A 133 -81.32 -31.80 -10.66
C ALA A 133 -79.87 -32.23 -10.90
N LEU A 134 -79.64 -33.08 -11.91
CA LEU A 134 -78.30 -33.50 -12.32
C LEU A 134 -77.43 -32.33 -12.81
N ASN A 135 -78.01 -31.41 -13.60
CA ASN A 135 -77.27 -30.24 -14.09
C ASN A 135 -76.95 -29.27 -12.95
N TYR A 136 -77.88 -29.08 -12.01
CA TYR A 136 -77.65 -28.26 -10.83
C TYR A 136 -76.47 -28.82 -10.02
N ASP A 137 -76.49 -30.11 -9.67
CA ASP A 137 -75.41 -30.76 -8.90
C ASP A 137 -74.06 -30.70 -9.63
N ARG A 138 -74.08 -30.84 -10.97
CA ARG A 138 -72.88 -30.69 -11.81
C ARG A 138 -72.32 -29.28 -11.77
N TYR A 139 -73.16 -28.24 -11.88
CA TYR A 139 -72.68 -26.85 -11.83
C TYR A 139 -72.16 -26.47 -10.45
N GLN A 140 -72.79 -26.96 -9.37
CA GLN A 140 -72.25 -26.78 -8.02
C GLN A 140 -70.87 -27.45 -7.87
N SER A 141 -70.70 -28.67 -8.39
CA SER A 141 -69.44 -29.39 -8.35
C SER A 141 -68.33 -28.70 -9.15
N GLU A 142 -68.65 -28.16 -10.32
CA GLU A 142 -67.69 -27.42 -11.15
C GLU A 142 -67.29 -26.08 -10.53
N MET A 143 -68.23 -25.38 -9.88
CA MET A 143 -67.94 -24.18 -9.11
C MET A 143 -66.96 -24.47 -7.96
N GLN A 144 -67.20 -25.52 -7.16
CA GLN A 144 -66.26 -25.92 -6.11
C GLN A 144 -64.88 -26.31 -6.67
N ARG A 145 -64.83 -26.97 -7.83
CA ARG A 145 -63.56 -27.33 -8.49
C ARG A 145 -62.78 -26.09 -8.92
N THR A 146 -63.45 -25.11 -9.54
CA THR A 146 -62.82 -23.87 -10.02
C THR A 146 -62.42 -22.95 -8.85
N GLU A 147 -63.16 -22.93 -7.75
CA GLU A 147 -62.74 -22.24 -6.52
C GLU A 147 -61.44 -22.79 -5.94
N ARG A 148 -61.31 -24.12 -5.87
CA ARG A 148 -60.05 -24.76 -5.44
C ARG A 148 -58.90 -24.47 -6.40
N ALA A 149 -59.16 -24.51 -7.70
CA ALA A 149 -58.16 -24.18 -8.72
C ALA A 149 -57.69 -22.71 -8.61
N LEU A 150 -58.61 -21.79 -8.36
CA LEU A 150 -58.31 -20.38 -8.11
C LEU A 150 -57.46 -20.21 -6.84
N ALA A 151 -57.80 -20.89 -5.75
CA ALA A 151 -57.02 -20.84 -4.52
C ALA A 151 -55.57 -21.31 -4.73
N VAL A 152 -55.38 -22.42 -5.46
CA VAL A 152 -54.04 -22.92 -5.81
C VAL A 152 -53.29 -21.93 -6.72
N ALA A 153 -53.96 -21.33 -7.71
CA ALA A 153 -53.33 -20.35 -8.59
C ALA A 153 -52.94 -19.06 -7.85
N HIS A 154 -53.70 -18.67 -6.83
CA HIS A 154 -53.38 -17.53 -5.96
C HIS A 154 -52.14 -17.82 -5.12
N GLU A 155 -52.11 -18.97 -4.44
CA GLU A 155 -50.94 -19.41 -3.67
C GLU A 155 -49.68 -19.48 -4.52
N GLN A 156 -49.76 -20.00 -5.75
CA GLN A 156 -48.63 -20.04 -6.69
C GLN A 156 -48.13 -18.65 -7.11
N ALA A 157 -49.03 -17.68 -7.27
CA ALA A 157 -48.65 -16.30 -7.58
C ALA A 157 -47.94 -15.64 -6.39
N ASP A 158 -48.48 -15.81 -5.18
CA ASP A 158 -47.89 -15.29 -3.94
C ASP A 158 -46.49 -15.90 -3.69
N GLU A 159 -46.34 -17.21 -3.90
CA GLU A 159 -45.05 -17.91 -3.78
C GLU A 159 -44.00 -17.38 -4.78
N ALA A 160 -44.42 -17.12 -6.03
CA ALA A 160 -43.55 -16.59 -7.05
C ALA A 160 -43.08 -15.16 -6.73
N GLU A 161 -43.97 -14.29 -6.26
CA GLU A 161 -43.62 -12.94 -5.82
C GLU A 161 -42.68 -12.96 -4.60
N ALA A 162 -42.97 -13.81 -3.62
CA ALA A 162 -42.11 -14.00 -2.44
C ALA A 162 -40.71 -14.53 -2.83
N ALA A 163 -40.60 -15.35 -3.86
CA ALA A 163 -39.31 -15.82 -4.39
C ALA A 163 -38.49 -14.68 -5.00
N VAL A 164 -39.11 -13.77 -5.77
CA VAL A 164 -38.45 -12.57 -6.32
C VAL A 164 -37.91 -11.70 -5.18
N LYS A 165 -38.73 -11.42 -4.16
CA LYS A 165 -38.33 -10.59 -3.01
C LYS A 165 -37.14 -11.19 -2.27
N ARG A 166 -37.20 -12.49 -1.93
CA ARG A 166 -36.08 -13.18 -1.28
C ARG A 166 -34.80 -13.11 -2.10
N ARG A 167 -34.87 -13.37 -3.41
CA ARG A 167 -33.69 -13.35 -4.28
C ARG A 167 -33.04 -11.97 -4.38
N ARG A 168 -33.84 -10.90 -4.38
CA ARG A 168 -33.36 -9.51 -4.35
C ARG A 168 -32.64 -9.19 -3.04
N GLU A 169 -33.20 -9.60 -1.90
CA GLU A 169 -32.58 -9.41 -0.58
C GLU A 169 -31.26 -10.18 -0.47
N ASP A 170 -31.24 -11.46 -0.88
CA ASP A 170 -30.03 -12.29 -0.88
C ASP A 170 -28.94 -11.71 -1.79
N GLY A 171 -29.31 -11.26 -3.00
CA GLY A 171 -28.38 -10.61 -3.93
C GLY A 171 -27.77 -9.33 -3.36
N ALA A 172 -28.60 -8.49 -2.72
CA ALA A 172 -28.11 -7.26 -2.09
C ALA A 172 -27.11 -7.54 -0.95
N LEU A 173 -27.35 -8.59 -0.15
CA LEU A 173 -26.42 -9.01 0.91
C LEU A 173 -25.10 -9.53 0.34
N GLN A 174 -25.14 -10.34 -0.72
CA GLN A 174 -23.93 -10.86 -1.39
C GLN A 174 -23.10 -9.74 -2.00
N GLN A 175 -23.74 -8.78 -2.69
CA GLN A 175 -23.06 -7.62 -3.26
C GLN A 175 -22.45 -6.75 -2.17
N ARG A 176 -23.17 -6.52 -1.05
CA ARG A 176 -22.65 -5.77 0.09
C ARG A 176 -21.41 -6.43 0.70
N LYS A 177 -21.40 -7.76 0.82
CA LYS A 177 -20.22 -8.51 1.28
C LYS A 177 -19.01 -8.27 0.38
N LYS A 178 -19.15 -8.45 -0.94
CA LYS A 178 -18.07 -8.19 -1.90
C LYS A 178 -17.61 -6.73 -1.91
N GLN A 179 -18.53 -5.79 -1.73
CA GLN A 179 -18.20 -4.37 -1.64
C GLN A 179 -17.32 -4.07 -0.41
N ILE A 180 -17.62 -4.69 0.74
CA ILE A 180 -16.80 -4.54 1.95
C ILE A 180 -15.38 -5.09 1.74
N GLU A 181 -15.25 -6.25 1.08
CA GLU A 181 -13.95 -6.83 0.72
C GLU A 181 -13.17 -5.90 -0.23
N LEU A 182 -13.84 -5.38 -1.27
CA LEU A 182 -13.25 -4.42 -2.21
C LEU A 182 -12.76 -3.14 -1.50
N ASP A 183 -13.56 -2.60 -0.58
CA ASP A 183 -13.20 -1.40 0.18
C ASP A 183 -12.06 -1.66 1.17
N PHE A 184 -11.93 -2.88 1.69
CA PHE A 184 -10.77 -3.29 2.48
C PHE A 184 -9.48 -3.23 1.63
N ASP A 185 -9.46 -3.86 0.46
CA ASP A 185 -8.26 -3.87 -0.39
C ASP A 185 -7.93 -2.50 -0.98
N ARG A 186 -8.94 -1.67 -1.32
CA ARG A 186 -8.71 -0.26 -1.71
C ARG A 186 -8.04 0.55 -0.61
N ARG A 187 -8.41 0.31 0.65
CA ARG A 187 -7.75 0.95 1.80
C ARG A 187 -6.33 0.44 1.98
N GLN A 188 -6.03 -0.83 1.70
CA GLN A 188 -4.67 -1.35 1.69
C GLN A 188 -3.80 -0.65 0.63
N VAL A 189 -4.29 -0.50 -0.61
CA VAL A 189 -3.57 0.24 -1.67
C VAL A 189 -3.31 1.69 -1.25
N THR A 190 -4.29 2.35 -0.62
CA THR A 190 -4.12 3.72 -0.14
C THR A 190 -3.09 3.81 1.01
N ARG A 191 -3.06 2.81 1.89
CA ARG A 191 -2.12 2.72 3.01
C ARG A 191 -0.71 2.32 2.60
N ALA A 192 -0.50 1.84 1.37
CA ALA A 192 0.83 1.54 0.83
C ALA A 192 1.72 2.79 0.64
N VAL A 193 1.17 3.99 0.86
CA VAL A 193 1.88 5.26 0.79
C VAL A 193 1.98 5.87 2.20
N VAL A 194 3.20 6.04 2.69
CA VAL A 194 3.51 6.76 3.93
C VAL A 194 3.79 8.22 3.58
N LYS A 195 3.13 9.13 4.29
CA LYS A 195 3.32 10.58 4.15
C LYS A 195 3.96 11.17 5.41
N ALA A 196 4.66 12.29 5.23
CA ALA A 196 5.22 13.07 6.31
C ALA A 196 4.09 13.72 7.12
N THR A 197 4.12 13.57 8.44
CA THR A 197 3.22 14.25 9.39
C THR A 197 3.82 15.56 9.89
N ARG A 198 5.14 15.74 9.71
CA ARG A 198 5.92 16.90 10.15
C ARG A 198 6.93 17.32 9.09
N ALA A 199 7.45 18.53 9.22
CA ALA A 199 8.61 18.98 8.44
C ALA A 199 9.89 18.42 9.06
N GLY A 200 10.89 18.07 8.24
CA GLY A 200 12.17 17.57 8.74
C GLY A 200 13.10 17.05 7.65
N THR A 201 14.23 16.51 8.06
CA THR A 201 15.20 15.81 7.21
C THR A 201 14.95 14.30 7.30
N VAL A 202 14.88 13.65 6.14
CA VAL A 202 14.73 12.19 6.03
C VAL A 202 16.07 11.51 6.34
N VAL A 203 16.06 10.52 7.24
CA VAL A 203 17.21 9.71 7.62
C VAL A 203 16.88 8.25 7.37
N HIS A 204 17.61 7.62 6.46
CA HIS A 204 17.41 6.19 6.17
C HIS A 204 18.05 5.32 7.25
N GLY A 205 17.32 4.30 7.70
CA GLY A 205 17.80 3.26 8.60
C GLY A 205 18.61 2.19 7.87
N PHE A 206 19.18 1.27 8.66
CA PHE A 206 20.02 0.18 8.16
C PHE A 206 19.26 -1.16 8.20
N ASP A 207 19.42 -1.94 7.14
CA ASP A 207 18.84 -3.27 7.06
C ASP A 207 19.58 -4.22 7.98
N ASN A 208 18.86 -4.60 9.03
CA ASN A 208 19.38 -5.48 10.05
C ASN A 208 19.05 -6.96 9.83
N MET A 209 18.26 -7.28 8.81
CA MET A 209 17.57 -8.57 8.66
C MET A 209 18.02 -9.38 7.42
N PHE A 210 18.27 -8.77 6.25
CA PHE A 210 18.61 -9.51 5.01
C PHE A 210 20.11 -9.62 4.70
N GLY A 211 20.96 -9.58 5.73
CA GLY A 211 22.32 -10.15 5.65
C GLY A 211 23.42 -9.31 5.00
N ASN A 212 23.12 -8.18 4.33
CA ASN A 212 24.16 -7.30 3.77
C ASN A 212 24.45 -6.04 4.60
N GLY A 213 23.72 -5.78 5.69
CA GLY A 213 23.99 -4.65 6.60
C GLY A 213 23.92 -3.27 5.94
N GLY A 214 23.37 -3.19 4.73
CA GLY A 214 23.29 -1.98 3.92
C GLY A 214 22.15 -1.08 4.37
N ARG A 215 22.22 0.18 3.96
CA ARG A 215 21.15 1.16 4.21
C ARG A 215 19.89 0.81 3.40
N TYR A 216 18.71 1.08 3.94
CA TYR A 216 17.49 0.98 3.13
C TYR A 216 17.54 2.03 2.02
N GLU A 217 17.39 1.62 0.77
CA GLU A 217 17.33 2.50 -0.40
C GLU A 217 16.09 2.15 -1.24
N GLU A 218 15.80 2.96 -2.25
CA GLU A 218 14.79 2.60 -3.24
C GLU A 218 15.16 1.27 -3.91
N GLY A 219 14.23 0.32 -3.93
CA GLY A 219 14.47 -1.06 -4.38
C GLY A 219 14.85 -2.04 -3.28
N SER A 220 15.13 -1.60 -2.05
CA SER A 220 15.34 -2.51 -0.92
C SER A 220 14.06 -3.26 -0.53
N SER A 221 14.22 -4.41 0.12
CA SER A 221 13.12 -5.20 0.67
C SER A 221 12.97 -4.96 2.17
N SER A 222 11.74 -4.86 2.67
CA SER A 222 11.43 -4.67 4.08
C SER A 222 10.21 -5.49 4.49
N TYR A 223 10.08 -5.80 5.78
CA TYR A 223 8.89 -6.44 6.33
C TYR A 223 7.84 -5.40 6.75
N PRO A 224 6.54 -5.67 6.57
CA PRO A 224 5.49 -4.82 7.13
C PRO A 224 5.69 -4.59 8.65
N GLY A 225 5.58 -3.33 9.09
CA GLY A 225 5.81 -2.92 10.48
C GLY A 225 7.28 -2.70 10.86
N GLN A 226 8.23 -2.97 9.96
CA GLN A 226 9.63 -2.66 10.19
C GLN A 226 9.91 -1.18 9.94
N ALA A 227 10.78 -0.57 10.75
CA ALA A 227 11.24 0.79 10.51
C ALA A 227 12.39 0.83 9.52
N VAL A 228 12.19 1.58 8.44
CA VAL A 228 13.17 1.77 7.36
C VAL A 228 13.88 3.11 7.44
N GLY A 229 13.45 4.00 8.34
CA GLY A 229 14.11 5.27 8.64
C GLY A 229 13.26 6.16 9.53
N GLU A 230 13.57 7.44 9.55
CA GLU A 230 12.88 8.46 10.33
C GLU A 230 12.94 9.84 9.66
N VAL A 231 11.97 10.69 9.97
CA VAL A 231 12.00 12.11 9.65
C VAL A 231 12.31 12.86 10.92
N VAL A 232 13.51 13.42 10.95
CA VAL A 232 14.04 14.23 12.04
C VAL A 232 13.65 15.69 11.77
N GLY A 233 12.93 16.32 12.69
CA GLY A 233 12.53 17.73 12.55
C GLY A 233 13.70 18.71 12.47
N GLY A 234 13.47 19.89 11.89
CA GLY A 234 14.37 21.04 12.02
C GLY A 234 13.87 21.92 13.16
N GLY A 235 14.44 21.78 14.37
CA GLY A 235 14.02 22.55 15.54
C GLY A 235 14.98 22.38 16.71
N HIS A 236 14.91 23.29 17.68
CA HIS A 236 15.79 23.35 18.85
C HIS A 236 15.45 22.32 19.95
N ASP A 237 14.54 21.39 19.68
CA ASP A 237 14.04 20.38 20.62
C ASP A 237 14.96 19.14 20.64
N TYR A 238 16.21 19.35 21.03
CA TYR A 238 17.19 18.29 21.21
C TYR A 238 17.19 17.79 22.66
N ASP A 239 17.17 16.47 22.83
CA ASP A 239 17.43 15.80 24.10
C ASP A 239 18.72 14.97 23.99
N VAL A 240 19.33 14.64 25.12
CA VAL A 240 20.50 13.76 25.14
C VAL A 240 20.09 12.44 25.80
N ARG A 241 20.21 11.36 25.04
CA ARG A 241 20.11 10.00 25.56
C ARG A 241 21.49 9.57 26.01
N ALA A 242 21.65 9.31 27.31
CA ALA A 242 22.93 8.92 27.86
C ALA A 242 22.88 7.54 28.52
N TRP A 243 24.01 6.86 28.57
CA TRP A 243 24.13 5.54 29.18
C TRP A 243 25.11 5.59 30.34
N VAL A 244 24.62 5.24 31.52
CA VAL A 244 25.45 5.14 32.72
C VAL A 244 25.63 3.69 33.13
N LEU A 245 26.82 3.33 33.58
CA LEU A 245 27.09 2.00 34.13
C LEU A 245 26.30 1.75 35.41
N GLU A 246 25.94 0.48 35.65
CA GLU A 246 25.19 0.07 36.85
C GLU A 246 25.77 0.54 38.20
N PRO A 247 27.10 0.53 38.44
CA PRO A 247 27.68 1.05 39.69
C PRO A 247 27.48 2.57 39.86
N ASP A 248 27.56 3.30 38.75
CA ASP A 248 27.52 4.77 38.73
C ASP A 248 26.09 5.31 38.83
N ARG A 249 25.09 4.47 38.54
CA ARG A 249 23.67 4.83 38.66
C ARG A 249 23.26 5.28 40.05
N ALA A 250 23.85 4.70 41.12
CA ALA A 250 23.47 5.01 42.49
C ALA A 250 23.70 6.48 42.87
N GLY A 251 24.63 7.17 42.18
CA GLY A 251 24.95 8.58 42.39
C GLY A 251 24.04 9.58 41.68
N LEU A 252 23.15 9.12 40.79
CA LEU A 252 22.39 9.99 39.88
C LEU A 252 20.94 10.17 40.30
N LYS A 253 20.43 11.41 40.23
CA LYS A 253 19.04 11.75 40.56
C LYS A 253 18.35 12.48 39.41
N THR A 254 17.05 12.21 39.23
CA THR A 254 16.20 12.99 38.33
C THR A 254 16.17 14.47 38.76
N GLY A 255 16.31 15.37 37.79
CA GLY A 255 16.39 16.82 37.98
C GLY A 255 17.80 17.36 38.24
N GLN A 256 18.82 16.49 38.39
CA GLN A 256 20.20 16.89 38.59
C GLN A 256 20.75 17.66 37.37
N ALA A 257 21.46 18.76 37.62
CA ALA A 257 22.13 19.53 36.59
C ALA A 257 23.38 18.80 36.11
N VAL A 258 23.59 18.81 34.80
CA VAL A 258 24.74 18.19 34.14
C VAL A 258 25.34 19.17 33.13
N ALA A 259 26.64 19.04 32.92
CA ALA A 259 27.37 19.73 31.88
C ALA A 259 27.71 18.74 30.77
N LEU A 260 27.60 19.20 29.53
CA LEU A 260 27.59 18.37 28.34
C LEU A 260 28.62 18.95 27.36
N THR A 261 29.49 18.11 26.83
CA THR A 261 30.45 18.50 25.77
C THR A 261 30.24 17.60 24.58
N VAL A 262 30.01 18.19 23.40
CA VAL A 262 29.80 17.47 22.15
C VAL A 262 31.14 17.23 21.49
N ASP A 263 31.44 15.98 21.13
CA ASP A 263 32.75 15.61 20.56
C ASP A 263 32.98 16.25 19.18
N ALA A 264 31.91 16.48 18.41
CA ALA A 264 31.95 17.23 17.15
C ALA A 264 32.28 18.73 17.31
N LEU A 265 32.03 19.31 18.48
CA LEU A 265 32.14 20.75 18.74
C LEU A 265 33.06 20.99 19.96
N PRO A 266 34.37 20.71 19.84
CA PRO A 266 35.30 20.81 20.95
C PRO A 266 35.34 22.23 21.54
N GLY A 267 35.37 22.32 22.87
CA GLY A 267 35.44 23.58 23.60
C GLY A 267 34.11 24.31 23.82
N ARG A 268 32.98 23.76 23.35
CA ARG A 268 31.65 24.31 23.60
C ARG A 268 30.93 23.52 24.70
N LEU A 269 30.53 24.21 25.76
CA LEU A 269 29.82 23.63 26.89
C LEU A 269 28.31 23.82 26.74
N LEU A 270 27.57 22.73 26.89
CA LEU A 270 26.12 22.71 26.96
C LEU A 270 25.69 22.41 28.41
N HIS A 271 24.58 22.99 28.83
CA HIS A 271 23.98 22.71 30.13
C HIS A 271 22.66 21.99 29.97
N GLY A 272 22.42 21.00 30.82
CA GLY A 272 21.19 20.22 30.80
C GLY A 272 20.77 19.72 32.18
N ARG A 273 19.61 19.09 32.23
CA ARG A 273 19.07 18.44 33.44
C ARG A 273 18.58 17.04 33.14
N ILE A 274 18.85 16.10 34.04
CA ILE A 274 18.37 14.72 33.89
C ILE A 274 16.83 14.69 34.01
N ARG A 275 16.12 14.49 32.90
CA ARG A 275 14.64 14.39 32.85
C ARG A 275 14.15 13.08 33.44
N SER A 276 14.81 11.97 33.11
CA SER A 276 14.41 10.65 33.58
C SER A 276 15.55 9.65 33.50
N ILE A 277 15.44 8.57 34.26
CA ILE A 277 16.37 7.45 34.19
C ILE A 277 15.59 6.14 34.25
N THR A 278 15.86 5.21 33.33
CA THR A 278 15.12 3.94 33.22
C THR A 278 15.27 3.07 34.48
N GLY A 279 14.24 2.26 34.77
CA GLY A 279 14.25 1.33 35.91
C GLY A 279 14.95 0.00 35.62
N ALA A 280 15.15 -0.33 34.34
CA ALA A 280 15.81 -1.56 33.90
C ALA A 280 17.13 -1.23 33.19
N SER A 281 18.17 -2.01 33.48
CA SER A 281 19.45 -1.92 32.78
C SER A 281 19.43 -2.74 31.49
N VAL A 282 20.12 -2.24 30.47
CA VAL A 282 20.26 -2.82 29.12
C VAL A 282 21.72 -3.20 28.90
N ALA A 283 21.97 -4.34 28.24
CA ALA A 283 23.32 -4.73 27.84
C ALA A 283 23.68 -4.10 26.50
N HIS A 284 24.85 -3.45 26.41
CA HIS A 284 25.35 -2.89 25.17
C HIS A 284 26.49 -3.77 24.65
N LYS A 285 26.16 -4.74 23.80
CA LYS A 285 27.11 -5.79 23.35
C LYS A 285 28.39 -5.22 22.71
N ASP A 286 28.27 -4.07 22.06
CA ASP A 286 29.39 -3.40 21.39
C ASP A 286 30.37 -2.74 22.38
N TRP A 287 29.96 -2.56 23.65
CA TRP A 287 30.73 -1.87 24.71
C TRP A 287 31.17 -2.81 25.83
N GLY A 288 31.10 -4.13 25.60
CA GLY A 288 31.49 -5.19 26.54
C GLY A 288 30.34 -5.77 27.38
N ASP A 289 30.67 -6.51 28.44
CA ASP A 289 29.70 -7.21 29.29
C ASP A 289 28.98 -6.31 30.32
N GLY A 290 29.18 -5.00 30.23
CA GLY A 290 28.58 -4.01 31.13
C GLY A 290 27.06 -3.87 30.94
N ARG A 291 26.36 -3.64 32.04
CA ARG A 291 24.93 -3.25 32.04
C ARG A 291 24.81 -1.75 32.26
N TYR A 292 23.98 -1.11 31.45
CA TYR A 292 23.81 0.32 31.42
C TYR A 292 22.36 0.73 31.70
N PHE A 293 22.16 1.80 32.45
CA PHE A 293 20.86 2.47 32.55
C PHE A 293 20.80 3.62 31.56
N GLU A 294 19.65 3.80 30.94
CA GLU A 294 19.43 4.86 29.97
C GLU A 294 18.86 6.10 30.70
N LEU A 295 19.46 7.25 30.44
CA LEU A 295 19.03 8.56 30.91
C LEU A 295 18.48 9.38 29.74
N ALA A 296 17.43 10.15 30.00
CA ALA A 296 17.03 11.25 29.13
C ALA A 296 17.41 12.57 29.81
N ILE A 297 18.10 13.45 29.10
CA ILE A 297 18.61 14.73 29.60
C ILE A 297 18.06 15.85 28.72
N ASP A 298 17.40 16.82 29.34
CA ASP A 298 16.91 18.02 28.68
C ASP A 298 18.01 19.05 28.55
N LEU A 299 18.19 19.58 27.34
CA LEU A 299 19.05 20.72 27.10
C LEU A 299 18.34 22.01 27.50
N ALA A 300 19.07 22.95 28.09
CA ALA A 300 18.51 24.27 28.44
C ALA A 300 18.23 25.12 27.19
N ASP A 301 17.15 25.92 27.23
CA ASP A 301 16.68 26.75 26.11
C ASP A 301 17.74 27.76 25.60
N GLY A 302 17.83 27.95 24.28
CA GLY A 302 18.65 29.00 23.64
C GLY A 302 19.95 28.54 22.97
N ASN A 303 20.14 27.23 22.75
CA ASN A 303 21.33 26.72 22.07
C ASN A 303 21.34 27.12 20.58
N ALA A 304 22.18 28.09 20.23
CA ALA A 304 22.51 28.48 18.85
C ALA A 304 23.56 27.56 18.20
N LEU A 305 23.89 26.42 18.81
CA LEU A 305 24.86 25.47 18.28
C LEU A 305 24.26 24.64 17.14
N PRO A 306 25.03 24.34 16.07
CA PRO A 306 24.58 23.49 14.97
C PRO A 306 24.61 22.01 15.38
N LEU A 307 23.71 21.63 16.31
CA LEU A 307 23.60 20.25 16.79
C LEU A 307 22.98 19.35 15.71
N ARG A 308 23.45 18.10 15.64
CA ARG A 308 22.91 17.07 14.77
C ARG A 308 22.53 15.84 15.60
N PRO A 309 21.44 15.15 15.28
CA PRO A 309 21.14 13.87 15.90
C PRO A 309 22.28 12.87 15.68
N GLY A 310 22.47 12.00 16.66
CA GLY A 310 23.51 10.99 16.72
C GLY A 310 24.89 11.51 17.14
N MET A 311 25.08 12.83 17.31
CA MET A 311 26.35 13.37 17.80
C MET A 311 26.68 12.80 19.17
N SER A 312 27.96 12.46 19.37
CA SER A 312 28.47 11.90 20.61
C SER A 312 28.60 13.02 21.65
N VAL A 313 28.02 12.81 22.82
CA VAL A 313 28.05 13.76 23.94
C VAL A 313 28.67 13.10 25.14
N ARG A 314 29.69 13.75 25.70
CA ARG A 314 30.17 13.44 27.03
C ARG A 314 29.35 14.23 28.05
N VAL A 315 28.76 13.51 28.99
CA VAL A 315 28.01 14.08 30.11
C VAL A 315 28.89 14.04 31.35
N ASP A 316 28.98 15.17 32.03
CA ASP A 316 29.63 15.31 33.33
C ASP A 316 28.63 15.80 34.37
N THR A 317 28.71 15.23 35.56
CA THR A 317 27.88 15.60 36.71
C THR A 317 28.54 16.62 37.61
N ASP A 318 29.83 16.92 37.39
CA ASP A 318 30.54 18.04 38.02
C ASP A 318 30.81 19.18 37.01
N PRO A 319 29.94 20.18 36.90
CA PRO A 319 30.13 21.30 35.99
C PRO A 319 31.34 22.20 36.34
N ALA A 320 31.92 22.08 37.54
CA ALA A 320 33.09 22.87 37.94
C ALA A 320 34.41 22.32 37.37
N ASP A 321 34.45 21.04 36.99
CA ASP A 321 35.64 20.37 36.45
C ASP A 321 35.83 20.64 34.94
N LEU A 322 34.84 21.28 34.31
CA LEU A 322 34.84 21.70 32.90
C LEU A 322 35.26 23.18 32.76
N SER A 323 36.40 23.56 33.34
CA SER A 323 37.01 24.87 33.07
C SER A 323 37.68 24.89 31.68
N ALA A 324 37.41 25.96 30.94
CA ALA A 324 37.62 26.19 29.51
C ALA A 324 39.08 26.25 29.00
N ASP A 325 39.93 25.26 29.29
CA ASP A 325 41.31 25.27 28.78
C ASP A 325 41.84 23.86 28.44
N ARG A 326 41.08 23.10 27.65
CA ARG A 326 41.65 21.97 26.93
C ARG A 326 42.24 22.48 25.62
N PRO A 327 43.54 22.25 25.34
CA PRO A 327 44.11 22.60 24.05
C PRO A 327 43.36 21.82 22.98
N VAL A 328 42.57 22.53 22.17
CA VAL A 328 42.13 22.02 20.88
C VAL A 328 43.41 21.91 20.07
N VAL A 329 43.99 20.71 20.02
CA VAL A 329 45.10 20.44 19.11
C VAL A 329 44.49 20.60 17.72
N ALA A 330 44.75 21.75 17.10
CA ALA A 330 44.41 21.98 15.71
C ALA A 330 45.20 20.94 14.91
N ASP A 331 44.51 19.88 14.51
CA ASP A 331 45.15 18.84 13.72
C ASP A 331 45.43 19.41 12.33
N THR A 332 46.70 19.78 12.10
CA THR A 332 47.17 20.31 10.82
C THR A 332 47.39 19.21 9.80
N GLN A 333 47.06 17.95 10.11
CA GLN A 333 47.16 16.86 9.16
C GLN A 333 46.18 17.04 8.00
N PRO A 334 46.59 16.68 6.77
CA PRO A 334 45.69 16.67 5.63
C PRO A 334 44.50 15.76 5.93
N LEU A 335 43.29 16.32 5.80
CA LEU A 335 42.06 15.60 6.06
C LEU A 335 41.74 14.73 4.85
N HIS A 336 41.51 13.44 5.12
CA HIS A 336 41.13 12.46 4.13
C HIS A 336 39.85 11.77 4.59
N ALA A 337 38.90 11.56 3.68
CA ALA A 337 37.74 10.72 3.91
C ALA A 337 37.74 9.56 2.91
N ASP A 338 37.58 8.34 3.41
CA ASP A 338 37.39 7.18 2.56
C ASP A 338 35.94 7.15 2.06
N GLY A 339 35.78 6.78 0.79
CA GLY A 339 34.48 6.72 0.16
C GLY A 339 34.43 5.79 -1.04
N GLU A 340 33.28 5.78 -1.68
CA GLU A 340 33.03 5.04 -2.91
C GLU A 340 32.27 5.91 -3.91
N THR A 341 32.52 5.67 -5.19
CA THR A 341 31.72 6.26 -6.27
C THR A 341 30.36 5.58 -6.33
N PHE A 342 29.29 6.35 -6.41
CA PHE A 342 27.95 5.85 -6.64
C PHE A 342 27.24 6.73 -7.65
N ALA A 343 26.27 6.17 -8.38
CA ALA A 343 25.38 6.97 -9.20
C ALA A 343 24.26 7.50 -8.30
N ARG A 344 24.06 8.81 -8.28
CA ARG A 344 22.96 9.42 -7.52
C ARG A 344 21.61 8.86 -7.96
N ASP A 345 21.45 8.67 -9.27
CA ASP A 345 20.26 8.05 -9.84
C ASP A 345 20.60 6.66 -10.35
N SER A 346 19.93 5.64 -9.81
CA SER A 346 20.07 4.26 -10.26
C SER A 346 18.70 3.65 -10.49
N ILE A 347 18.57 2.80 -11.52
CA ILE A 347 17.32 2.11 -11.81
C ILE A 347 17.56 0.62 -11.61
N ALA A 348 16.82 0.02 -10.68
CA ALA A 348 16.80 -1.42 -10.49
C ALA A 348 15.99 -2.09 -11.61
N ILE A 349 16.56 -3.15 -12.19
CA ILE A 349 15.94 -4.03 -13.17
C ILE A 349 15.50 -5.28 -12.42
N SER A 350 14.21 -5.36 -12.13
CA SER A 350 13.59 -6.47 -11.42
C SER A 350 12.70 -7.30 -12.36
N PRO A 351 12.35 -8.55 -12.02
CA PRO A 351 11.35 -9.30 -12.76
C PRO A 351 10.00 -8.57 -12.72
N PRO A 352 9.22 -8.62 -13.82
CA PRO A 352 7.89 -8.03 -13.85
C PRO A 352 6.94 -8.78 -12.91
N ALA A 353 5.96 -8.07 -12.36
CA ALA A 353 4.91 -8.69 -11.57
C ALA A 353 3.90 -9.41 -12.48
N VAL A 354 4.09 -10.72 -12.70
CA VAL A 354 3.16 -11.55 -13.47
C VAL A 354 2.39 -12.48 -12.54
N ASN A 355 1.06 -12.39 -12.58
CA ASN A 355 0.19 -13.23 -11.77
C ASN A 355 0.46 -14.72 -12.04
N GLY A 356 0.68 -15.50 -10.98
CA GLY A 356 0.93 -16.94 -11.07
C GLY A 356 2.38 -17.35 -11.31
N LEU A 357 3.30 -16.39 -11.49
CA LEU A 357 4.74 -16.65 -11.67
C LEU A 357 5.54 -16.02 -10.52
N TRP A 358 5.70 -16.75 -9.41
CA TRP A 358 6.54 -16.29 -8.29
C TRP A 358 8.04 -16.41 -8.56
N GLN A 359 8.41 -17.42 -9.36
CA GLN A 359 9.79 -17.73 -9.72
C GLN A 359 9.90 -17.74 -11.25
N MET A 360 10.97 -17.14 -11.75
CA MET A 360 11.19 -16.94 -13.18
C MET A 360 12.63 -17.32 -13.53
N THR A 361 12.83 -17.94 -14.68
CA THR A 361 14.17 -18.27 -15.18
C THR A 361 14.60 -17.20 -16.18
N VAL A 362 15.82 -16.68 -16.01
CA VAL A 362 16.44 -15.76 -16.96
C VAL A 362 16.88 -16.57 -18.19
N THR A 363 16.31 -16.28 -19.36
CA THR A 363 16.70 -16.95 -20.62
C THR A 363 17.77 -16.17 -21.37
N GLN A 364 17.73 -14.83 -21.29
CA GLN A 364 18.75 -13.95 -21.88
C GLN A 364 18.98 -12.74 -20.96
N MET A 365 20.23 -12.27 -20.92
CA MET A 365 20.64 -11.14 -20.11
C MET A 365 21.78 -10.38 -20.80
N ALA A 366 21.77 -9.05 -20.70
CA ALA A 366 22.94 -8.24 -21.07
C ALA A 366 24.11 -8.57 -20.14
N GLY A 367 25.33 -8.58 -20.65
CA GLY A 367 26.53 -8.93 -19.88
C GLY A 367 26.81 -7.93 -18.74
N ASP A 368 27.51 -8.40 -17.70
CA ASP A 368 27.92 -7.54 -16.58
C ASP A 368 28.93 -6.48 -17.05
N GLY A 369 28.57 -5.20 -16.89
CA GLY A 369 29.34 -4.07 -17.40
C GLY A 369 29.08 -3.74 -18.88
N GLU A 370 28.13 -4.41 -19.55
CA GLU A 370 27.76 -4.13 -20.94
C GLU A 370 27.01 -2.78 -21.06
N THR A 371 27.32 -2.01 -22.10
CA THR A 371 26.63 -0.74 -22.40
C THR A 371 25.45 -0.98 -23.34
N VAL A 372 24.24 -0.72 -22.87
CA VAL A 372 23.00 -0.90 -23.64
C VAL A 372 22.40 0.45 -24.05
N LYS A 373 21.71 0.47 -25.19
CA LYS A 373 20.94 1.63 -25.64
C LYS A 373 19.56 1.64 -24.98
N LYS A 374 18.96 2.82 -24.84
CA LYS A 374 17.56 2.97 -24.41
C LYS A 374 16.64 2.10 -25.28
N GLY A 375 15.79 1.29 -24.64
CA GLY A 375 14.84 0.39 -25.29
C GLY A 375 15.38 -0.98 -25.69
N ALA A 376 16.69 -1.23 -25.58
CA ALA A 376 17.27 -2.55 -25.81
C ALA A 376 16.82 -3.55 -24.74
N PRO A 377 16.62 -4.84 -25.07
CA PRO A 377 16.31 -5.88 -24.08
C PRO A 377 17.51 -6.06 -23.13
N VAL A 378 17.26 -5.99 -21.82
CA VAL A 378 18.28 -6.17 -20.78
C VAL A 378 18.16 -7.55 -20.16
N VAL A 379 16.92 -7.97 -19.84
CA VAL A 379 16.64 -9.30 -19.27
C VAL A 379 15.40 -9.85 -19.97
N VAL A 380 15.48 -11.11 -20.38
CA VAL A 380 14.36 -11.87 -20.93
C VAL A 380 14.09 -13.05 -20.01
N PHE A 381 12.85 -13.22 -19.60
CA PHE A 381 12.41 -14.34 -18.77
C PHE A 381 11.67 -15.40 -19.59
N ASP A 382 11.65 -16.65 -19.12
CA ASP A 382 10.88 -17.71 -19.77
C ASP A 382 9.36 -17.38 -19.79
N GLY A 383 8.79 -17.36 -20.99
CA GLY A 383 7.38 -17.10 -21.23
C GLY A 383 6.56 -18.32 -21.67
N SER A 384 7.15 -19.51 -21.66
CA SER A 384 6.51 -20.75 -22.14
C SER A 384 5.15 -21.00 -21.46
N GLN A 385 5.07 -20.82 -20.15
CA GLN A 385 3.84 -20.99 -19.37
C GLN A 385 2.78 -19.93 -19.72
N VAL A 386 3.18 -18.67 -19.83
CA VAL A 386 2.28 -17.55 -20.19
C VAL A 386 1.73 -17.74 -21.60
N MET A 387 2.57 -18.18 -22.56
CA MET A 387 2.15 -18.49 -23.93
C MET A 387 1.12 -19.61 -23.99
N LYS A 388 1.30 -20.68 -23.21
CA LYS A 388 0.35 -21.79 -23.12
C LYS A 388 -1.00 -21.31 -22.57
N GLN A 389 -0.98 -20.52 -21.49
CA GLN A 389 -2.20 -19.92 -20.92
C GLN A 389 -2.88 -18.95 -21.89
N LEU A 390 -2.12 -18.09 -22.57
CA LEU A 390 -2.64 -17.14 -23.54
C LEU A 390 -3.35 -17.84 -24.70
N THR A 391 -2.78 -18.93 -25.20
CA THR A 391 -3.40 -19.74 -26.25
C THR A 391 -4.72 -20.33 -25.77
N ALA A 392 -4.75 -20.92 -24.58
CA ALA A 392 -5.98 -21.46 -23.99
C ALA A 392 -7.05 -20.37 -23.80
N LYS A 393 -6.67 -19.19 -23.27
CA LYS A 393 -7.59 -18.07 -23.04
C LYS A 393 -8.09 -17.42 -24.32
N ARG A 394 -7.32 -17.43 -25.40
CA ARG A 394 -7.79 -17.02 -26.74
C ARG A 394 -8.87 -17.97 -27.26
N SER A 395 -8.66 -19.29 -27.14
CA SER A 395 -9.69 -20.27 -27.53
C SER A 395 -10.95 -20.13 -26.68
N GLU A 396 -10.82 -19.87 -25.38
CA GLU A 396 -11.96 -19.59 -24.50
C GLU A 396 -12.71 -18.31 -24.92
N LEU A 397 -12.00 -17.24 -25.27
CA LEU A 397 -12.62 -16.01 -25.80
C LEU A 397 -13.41 -16.29 -27.08
N ASP A 398 -12.85 -17.04 -28.03
CA ASP A 398 -13.55 -17.40 -29.27
C ASP A 398 -14.83 -18.21 -29.00
N GLU A 399 -14.80 -19.12 -28.03
CA GLU A 399 -15.99 -19.86 -27.57
C GLU A 399 -17.05 -18.90 -26.99
N LYS A 400 -16.64 -17.97 -26.12
CA LYS A 400 -17.55 -16.98 -25.52
C LYS A 400 -18.17 -16.06 -26.56
N LEU A 401 -17.41 -15.62 -27.57
CA LEU A 401 -17.93 -14.82 -28.68
C LEU A 401 -19.00 -15.57 -29.49
N ARG A 402 -18.76 -16.84 -29.82
CA ARG A 402 -19.77 -17.67 -30.51
C ARG A 402 -21.02 -17.85 -29.68
N LYS A 403 -20.87 -18.07 -28.36
CA LYS A 403 -21.99 -18.21 -27.43
C LYS A 403 -22.78 -16.90 -27.30
N GLN A 404 -22.12 -15.75 -27.27
CA GLN A 404 -22.74 -14.44 -27.25
C GLN A 404 -23.59 -14.21 -28.50
N GLU A 405 -23.07 -14.56 -29.69
CA GLU A 405 -23.82 -14.43 -30.94
C GLU A 405 -25.02 -15.38 -30.98
N GLN A 406 -24.85 -16.64 -30.54
CA GLN A 406 -25.97 -17.58 -30.42
C GLN A 406 -27.05 -17.04 -29.47
N THR A 407 -26.65 -16.50 -28.32
CA THR A 407 -27.56 -15.90 -27.35
C THR A 407 -28.30 -14.72 -27.97
N ARG A 408 -27.60 -13.82 -28.67
CA ARG A 408 -28.22 -12.68 -29.36
C ARG A 408 -29.32 -13.09 -30.34
N LEU A 409 -29.09 -14.15 -31.13
CA LEU A 409 -30.08 -14.68 -32.06
C LEU A 409 -31.30 -15.25 -31.34
N ASP A 410 -31.08 -16.06 -30.30
CA ASP A 410 -32.16 -16.64 -29.48
C ASP A 410 -33.00 -15.56 -28.79
N LEU A 411 -32.37 -14.52 -28.25
CA LEU A 411 -33.06 -13.38 -27.66
C LEU A 411 -33.90 -12.60 -28.68
N ALA A 412 -33.44 -12.50 -29.94
CA ALA A 412 -34.22 -11.91 -31.03
C ALA A 412 -35.45 -12.75 -31.39
N ASP A 413 -35.34 -14.07 -31.36
CA ASP A 413 -36.48 -14.99 -31.56
C ASP A 413 -37.51 -14.84 -30.43
N ARG A 414 -37.08 -14.87 -29.17
CA ARG A 414 -37.96 -14.66 -28.01
C ARG A 414 -38.66 -13.29 -28.03
N ALA A 415 -38.00 -12.26 -28.56
CA ALA A 415 -38.62 -10.94 -28.73
C ALA A 415 -39.77 -10.99 -29.74
N ARG A 416 -39.58 -11.66 -30.88
CA ARG A 416 -40.64 -11.84 -31.90
C ARG A 416 -41.81 -12.66 -31.36
N GLU A 417 -41.54 -13.70 -30.57
CA GLU A 417 -42.58 -14.49 -29.91
C GLU A 417 -43.43 -13.65 -28.94
N ALA A 418 -42.80 -12.77 -28.16
CA ALA A 418 -43.51 -11.87 -27.24
C ALA A 418 -44.42 -10.86 -27.97
N GLU A 419 -43.95 -10.33 -29.12
CA GLU A 419 -44.77 -9.48 -29.99
C GLU A 419 -45.97 -10.23 -30.56
N LEU A 420 -45.75 -11.46 -31.05
CA LEU A 420 -46.82 -12.31 -31.57
C LEU A 420 -47.85 -12.64 -30.49
N ALA A 421 -47.41 -13.00 -29.28
CA ALA A 421 -48.30 -13.28 -28.16
C ALA A 421 -49.17 -12.06 -27.80
N THR A 422 -48.59 -10.86 -27.84
CA THR A 422 -49.32 -9.61 -27.63
C THR A 422 -50.34 -9.36 -28.73
N ALA A 423 -49.96 -9.57 -30.00
CA ALA A 423 -50.88 -9.42 -31.13
C ALA A 423 -52.05 -10.42 -31.06
N GLN A 424 -51.79 -11.67 -30.68
CA GLN A 424 -52.81 -12.70 -30.45
C GLN A 424 -53.77 -12.31 -29.32
N ALA A 425 -53.24 -11.85 -28.18
CA ALA A 425 -54.06 -11.40 -27.06
C ALA A 425 -54.96 -10.21 -27.43
N ARG A 426 -54.45 -9.26 -28.24
CA ARG A 426 -55.25 -8.15 -28.81
C ARG A 426 -56.37 -8.65 -29.70
N ALA A 427 -56.08 -9.60 -30.61
CA ALA A 427 -57.08 -10.15 -31.53
C ALA A 427 -58.20 -10.90 -30.78
N GLU A 428 -57.85 -11.69 -29.75
CA GLU A 428 -58.84 -12.38 -28.90
C GLU A 428 -59.68 -11.38 -28.10
N LEU A 429 -59.10 -10.29 -27.60
CA LEU A 429 -59.86 -9.21 -26.98
C LEU A 429 -60.87 -8.58 -27.96
N GLU A 430 -60.44 -8.21 -29.17
CA GLU A 430 -61.32 -7.64 -30.18
C GLU A 430 -62.46 -8.59 -30.57
N LYS A 431 -62.19 -9.90 -30.61
CA LYS A 431 -63.22 -10.93 -30.82
C LYS A 431 -64.19 -11.01 -29.65
N ALA A 432 -63.70 -11.04 -28.41
CA ALA A 432 -64.54 -11.10 -27.22
C ALA A 432 -65.40 -9.83 -27.04
N ARG A 433 -64.84 -8.65 -27.31
CA ARG A 433 -65.56 -7.36 -27.35
C ARG A 433 -66.70 -7.38 -28.36
N ARG A 434 -66.42 -7.79 -29.60
CA ARG A 434 -67.47 -7.90 -30.64
C ARG A 434 -68.60 -8.84 -30.23
N LYS A 435 -68.29 -9.98 -29.60
CA LYS A 435 -69.31 -10.91 -29.10
C LYS A 435 -70.14 -10.29 -27.97
N ALA A 436 -69.52 -9.59 -27.03
CA ALA A 436 -70.20 -8.98 -25.87
C ALA A 436 -71.01 -7.71 -26.22
N ASN A 437 -70.72 -7.07 -27.36
CA ASN A 437 -71.46 -5.89 -27.85
C ASN A 437 -72.79 -6.25 -28.55
N GLN A 438 -73.14 -7.53 -28.67
CA GLN A 438 -74.45 -7.93 -29.15
C GLN A 438 -75.55 -7.38 -28.20
N PRO A 439 -76.68 -6.87 -28.72
CA PRO A 439 -77.72 -6.32 -27.86
C PRO A 439 -78.26 -7.40 -26.92
N LYS A 440 -78.45 -7.02 -25.65
CA LYS A 440 -78.81 -7.93 -24.55
C LYS A 440 -80.16 -8.61 -24.79
N GLU A 441 -81.02 -7.99 -25.59
CA GLU A 441 -82.34 -8.48 -25.96
C GLU A 441 -82.28 -9.71 -26.89
N TYR A 442 -81.19 -9.89 -27.63
CA TYR A 442 -81.02 -10.99 -28.60
C TYR A 442 -80.24 -12.19 -28.04
N VAL A 443 -79.71 -12.09 -26.81
CA VAL A 443 -78.88 -13.12 -26.19
C VAL A 443 -79.48 -13.52 -24.85
N ALA A 444 -79.54 -14.82 -24.56
CA ALA A 444 -80.01 -15.29 -23.26
C ALA A 444 -79.18 -14.65 -22.12
N GLY A 445 -79.82 -14.20 -21.04
CA GLY A 445 -79.15 -13.41 -20.00
C GLY A 445 -77.91 -14.08 -19.40
N VAL A 446 -77.93 -15.40 -19.22
CA VAL A 446 -76.80 -16.22 -18.77
C VAL A 446 -75.64 -16.20 -19.77
N GLU A 447 -75.96 -16.41 -21.06
CA GLU A 447 -74.97 -16.38 -22.13
C GLU A 447 -74.37 -14.98 -22.28
N TYR A 448 -75.18 -13.92 -22.15
CA TYR A 448 -74.68 -12.55 -22.13
C TYR A 448 -73.70 -12.31 -20.97
N ALA A 449 -74.02 -12.78 -19.76
CA ALA A 449 -73.12 -12.68 -18.61
C ALA A 449 -71.77 -13.39 -18.88
N LYS A 450 -71.79 -14.58 -19.47
CA LYS A 450 -70.56 -15.30 -19.89
C LYS A 450 -69.76 -14.53 -20.94
N LEU A 451 -70.42 -13.88 -21.90
CA LEU A 451 -69.75 -13.05 -22.90
C LEU A 451 -69.05 -11.84 -22.26
N VAL A 452 -69.67 -11.21 -21.25
CA VAL A 452 -69.06 -10.11 -20.48
C VAL A 452 -67.84 -10.60 -19.68
N ILE A 453 -67.92 -11.78 -19.06
CA ILE A 453 -66.77 -12.40 -18.37
C ILE A 453 -65.66 -12.72 -19.37
N ALA A 454 -65.98 -13.28 -20.54
CA ALA A 454 -65.00 -13.56 -21.59
C ALA A 454 -64.31 -12.30 -22.12
N ARG A 455 -65.04 -11.18 -22.27
CA ARG A 455 -64.46 -9.87 -22.59
C ARG A 455 -63.49 -9.44 -21.49
N THR A 456 -63.92 -9.47 -20.24
CA THR A 456 -63.11 -9.05 -19.08
C THR A 456 -61.84 -9.90 -18.93
N LYS A 457 -61.95 -11.22 -19.14
CA LYS A 457 -60.82 -12.17 -19.22
C LYS A 457 -59.83 -11.75 -20.29
N ALA A 458 -60.31 -11.46 -21.50
CA ALA A 458 -59.44 -11.07 -22.61
C ALA A 458 -58.78 -9.69 -22.37
N GLU A 459 -59.47 -8.75 -21.71
CA GLU A 459 -58.90 -7.45 -21.32
C GLU A 459 -57.76 -7.62 -20.34
N ARG A 460 -57.99 -8.39 -19.26
CA ARG A 460 -56.97 -8.67 -18.24
C ARG A 460 -55.79 -9.46 -18.83
N ARG A 461 -56.07 -10.44 -19.68
CA ARG A 461 -55.03 -11.22 -20.37
C ARG A 461 -54.15 -10.34 -21.26
N LEU A 462 -54.73 -9.40 -22.01
CA LEU A 462 -53.95 -8.47 -22.81
C LEU A 462 -53.03 -7.60 -21.94
N ALA A 463 -53.57 -7.01 -20.86
CA ALA A 463 -52.80 -6.18 -19.94
C ALA A 463 -51.60 -6.95 -19.33
N LEU A 464 -51.86 -8.15 -18.81
CA LEU A 464 -50.81 -9.01 -18.23
C LEU A 464 -49.82 -9.52 -19.29
N THR A 465 -50.25 -9.76 -20.54
CA THR A 465 -49.34 -10.14 -21.63
C THR A 465 -48.39 -9.00 -21.99
N ILE A 466 -48.87 -7.75 -21.96
CA ILE A 466 -48.02 -6.57 -22.19
C ILE A 466 -46.99 -6.43 -21.06
N GLU A 467 -47.41 -6.53 -19.79
CA GLU A 467 -46.49 -6.46 -18.65
C GLU A 467 -45.47 -7.60 -18.68
N ARG A 468 -45.90 -8.84 -18.94
CA ARG A 468 -45.02 -9.98 -19.16
C ARG A 468 -44.02 -9.71 -20.30
N GLY A 469 -44.45 -9.07 -21.39
CA GLY A 469 -43.59 -8.68 -22.50
C GLY A 469 -42.50 -7.69 -22.09
N ARG A 470 -42.83 -6.75 -21.19
CA ARG A 470 -41.88 -5.80 -20.59
C ARG A 470 -40.87 -6.51 -19.68
N VAL A 471 -41.35 -7.35 -18.77
CA VAL A 471 -40.50 -8.15 -17.87
C VAL A 471 -39.58 -9.08 -18.66
N ALA A 472 -40.11 -9.74 -19.71
CA ALA A 472 -39.31 -10.56 -20.61
C ALA A 472 -38.26 -9.73 -21.37
N ALA A 473 -38.53 -8.46 -21.70
CA ALA A 473 -37.53 -7.59 -22.31
C ALA A 473 -36.40 -7.25 -21.33
N ASP A 474 -36.71 -7.05 -20.06
CA ASP A 474 -35.72 -6.82 -19.01
C ASP A 474 -34.88 -8.10 -18.75
N GLU A 475 -35.50 -9.28 -18.77
CA GLU A 475 -34.80 -10.59 -18.71
C GLU A 475 -33.85 -10.78 -19.89
N ARG A 476 -34.30 -10.50 -21.11
CA ARG A 476 -33.44 -10.58 -22.30
C ARG A 476 -32.24 -9.62 -22.22
N ARG A 477 -32.45 -8.40 -21.71
CA ARG A 477 -31.37 -7.43 -21.51
C ARG A 477 -30.36 -7.94 -20.48
N ALA A 478 -30.83 -8.48 -19.36
CA ALA A 478 -29.95 -9.03 -18.32
C ALA A 478 -29.18 -10.26 -18.82
N GLU A 479 -29.82 -11.15 -19.58
CA GLU A 479 -29.15 -12.30 -20.21
C GLU A 479 -28.09 -11.87 -21.22
N GLN A 480 -28.36 -10.85 -22.04
CA GLN A 480 -27.36 -10.27 -22.94
C GLN A 480 -26.19 -9.65 -22.16
N GLN A 481 -26.46 -8.90 -21.09
CA GLN A 481 -25.42 -8.30 -20.26
C GLN A 481 -24.49 -9.34 -19.62
N VAL A 482 -25.02 -10.51 -19.22
CA VAL A 482 -24.18 -11.62 -18.74
C VAL A 482 -23.28 -12.14 -19.85
N ALA A 483 -23.81 -12.34 -21.07
CA ALA A 483 -23.00 -12.79 -22.20
C ALA A 483 -21.92 -11.76 -22.59
N ASP A 484 -22.27 -10.47 -22.56
CA ASP A 484 -21.34 -9.36 -22.81
C ASP A 484 -20.23 -9.32 -21.73
N ALA A 485 -20.60 -9.44 -20.45
CA ALA A 485 -19.64 -9.46 -19.34
C ALA A 485 -18.69 -10.66 -19.41
N ASP A 486 -19.18 -11.85 -19.76
CA ASP A 486 -18.36 -13.05 -19.98
C ASP A 486 -17.31 -12.82 -21.09
N VAL A 487 -17.70 -12.16 -22.19
CA VAL A 487 -16.80 -11.82 -23.30
C VAL A 487 -15.78 -10.77 -22.88
N GLU A 488 -16.20 -9.71 -22.19
CA GLU A 488 -15.29 -8.67 -21.71
C GLU A 488 -14.29 -9.21 -20.67
N GLN A 489 -14.73 -10.14 -19.80
CA GLN A 489 -13.82 -10.83 -18.88
C GLN A 489 -12.77 -11.65 -19.65
N ALA A 490 -13.20 -12.46 -20.62
CA ALA A 490 -12.27 -13.27 -21.42
C ALA A 490 -11.31 -12.39 -22.24
N LYS A 491 -11.78 -11.26 -22.81
CA LYS A 491 -10.93 -10.26 -23.48
C LYS A 491 -9.92 -9.65 -22.52
N HIS A 492 -10.34 -9.30 -21.30
CA HIS A 492 -9.46 -8.75 -20.28
C HIS A 492 -8.37 -9.75 -19.89
N GLU A 493 -8.72 -11.01 -19.67
CA GLU A 493 -7.75 -12.08 -19.35
C GLU A 493 -6.73 -12.27 -20.48
N VAL A 494 -7.17 -12.27 -21.74
CA VAL A 494 -6.28 -12.30 -22.91
C VAL A 494 -5.38 -11.06 -22.96
N SER A 495 -5.92 -9.87 -22.70
CA SER A 495 -5.16 -8.61 -22.66
C SER A 495 -4.09 -8.62 -21.57
N VAL A 496 -4.45 -9.07 -20.36
CA VAL A 496 -3.53 -9.21 -19.21
C VAL A 496 -2.40 -10.18 -19.55
N LEU A 497 -2.71 -11.36 -20.11
CA LEU A 497 -1.68 -12.33 -20.50
C LEU A 497 -0.80 -11.84 -21.66
N THR A 498 -1.37 -11.08 -22.60
CA THR A 498 -0.62 -10.46 -23.69
C THR A 498 0.35 -9.40 -23.16
N ALA A 499 -0.10 -8.57 -22.22
CA ALA A 499 0.74 -7.58 -21.54
C ALA A 499 1.81 -8.25 -20.66
N ALA A 500 1.44 -9.31 -19.94
CA ALA A 500 2.37 -10.10 -19.14
C ALA A 500 3.49 -10.68 -20.00
N LEU A 501 3.15 -11.32 -21.13
CA LEU A 501 4.12 -11.83 -22.08
C LEU A 501 5.08 -10.75 -22.61
N ALA A 502 4.55 -9.56 -22.93
CA ALA A 502 5.38 -8.44 -23.35
C ALA A 502 6.31 -7.94 -22.23
N SER A 503 5.86 -7.98 -20.97
CA SER A 503 6.63 -7.55 -19.80
C SER A 503 7.78 -8.49 -19.43
N LEU A 504 7.73 -9.76 -19.85
CA LEU A 504 8.82 -10.74 -19.64
C LEU A 504 10.12 -10.34 -20.34
N THR A 505 10.05 -9.41 -21.31
CA THR A 505 11.22 -8.79 -21.92
C THR A 505 11.40 -7.40 -21.31
N VAL A 506 12.25 -7.31 -20.29
CA VAL A 506 12.54 -6.04 -19.61
C VAL A 506 13.53 -5.23 -20.44
N LYS A 507 13.08 -4.08 -20.92
CA LYS A 507 13.85 -3.16 -21.77
C LYS A 507 14.54 -2.09 -20.93
N ALA A 508 15.68 -1.62 -21.41
CA ALA A 508 16.46 -0.55 -20.81
C ALA A 508 15.68 0.79 -20.80
N PRO A 509 15.37 1.38 -19.64
CA PRO A 509 14.64 2.66 -19.57
C PRO A 509 15.49 3.85 -20.05
N ARG A 510 16.82 3.73 -19.97
CA ARG A 510 17.82 4.69 -20.46
C ARG A 510 19.01 3.98 -21.10
N ALA A 511 19.83 4.73 -21.82
CA ALA A 511 21.14 4.22 -22.23
C ALA A 511 22.10 4.24 -21.02
N GLY A 512 22.91 3.20 -20.86
CA GLY A 512 23.82 3.09 -19.72
C GLY A 512 24.46 1.72 -19.60
N ILE A 513 25.24 1.54 -18.55
CA ILE A 513 25.88 0.26 -18.22
C ILE A 513 24.90 -0.58 -17.37
N VAL A 514 24.87 -1.89 -17.60
CA VAL A 514 24.11 -2.86 -16.80
C VAL A 514 25.06 -3.53 -15.82
N LEU A 515 24.75 -3.51 -14.53
CA LEU A 515 25.50 -4.19 -13.47
C LEU A 515 24.67 -5.33 -12.90
N HIS A 516 25.24 -6.53 -12.85
CA HIS A 516 24.54 -7.69 -12.29
C HIS A 516 24.47 -7.61 -10.76
N GLN A 517 23.35 -8.04 -10.20
CA GLN A 517 23.18 -8.17 -8.75
C GLN A 517 23.56 -9.59 -8.30
N SER A 518 23.98 -9.72 -7.04
CA SER A 518 24.21 -11.02 -6.43
C SER A 518 22.89 -11.62 -5.94
N ALA A 519 22.72 -12.91 -6.18
CA ALA A 519 21.69 -13.71 -5.55
C ALA A 519 22.04 -13.95 -4.07
N TRP A 520 21.03 -14.38 -3.30
CA TRP A 520 21.13 -14.79 -1.89
C TRP A 520 22.22 -15.81 -1.57
N ASP A 521 22.63 -16.62 -2.54
CA ASP A 521 23.71 -17.61 -2.44
C ASP A 521 25.11 -16.99 -2.67
N GLY A 522 25.17 -15.68 -2.90
CA GLY A 522 26.40 -14.91 -3.16
C GLY A 522 26.85 -14.91 -4.62
N ASN A 523 26.22 -15.73 -5.50
CA ASN A 523 26.58 -15.79 -6.90
C ASN A 523 25.94 -14.65 -7.71
N LYS A 524 26.60 -14.20 -8.78
CA LYS A 524 25.99 -13.22 -9.69
C LYS A 524 24.85 -13.86 -10.47
N ILE A 525 23.77 -13.11 -10.65
CA ILE A 525 22.61 -13.54 -11.44
C ILE A 525 22.94 -13.41 -12.92
N ASP A 526 22.95 -14.52 -13.63
CA ASP A 526 23.23 -14.60 -15.07
C ASP A 526 22.18 -15.47 -15.79
N THR A 527 22.31 -15.61 -17.12
CA THR A 527 21.50 -16.49 -17.95
C THR A 527 21.41 -17.92 -17.38
N GLY A 528 20.19 -18.45 -17.27
CA GLY A 528 19.87 -19.72 -16.63
C GLY A 528 19.53 -19.64 -15.13
N SER A 529 19.80 -18.50 -14.47
CA SER A 529 19.50 -18.33 -13.05
C SER A 529 17.99 -18.25 -12.80
N GLN A 530 17.58 -18.79 -11.65
CA GLN A 530 16.22 -18.61 -11.13
C GLN A 530 16.16 -17.38 -10.22
N VAL A 531 15.20 -16.51 -10.47
CA VAL A 531 14.97 -15.30 -9.69
C VAL A 531 13.53 -15.25 -9.19
N TRP A 532 13.34 -14.60 -8.04
CA TRP A 532 12.02 -14.44 -7.43
C TRP A 532 11.45 -13.06 -7.73
N MET A 533 10.12 -12.94 -7.76
CA MET A 533 9.45 -11.64 -7.85
C MET A 533 9.91 -10.73 -6.70
N GLY A 534 10.22 -9.48 -7.04
CA GLY A 534 10.71 -8.48 -6.08
C GLY A 534 12.22 -8.47 -5.87
N GLN A 535 12.96 -9.48 -6.35
CA GLN A 535 14.43 -9.45 -6.34
C GLN A 535 14.96 -8.51 -7.44
N SER A 536 15.97 -7.70 -7.13
CA SER A 536 16.70 -6.94 -8.16
C SER A 536 17.67 -7.86 -8.90
N VAL A 537 17.56 -7.94 -10.23
CA VAL A 537 18.40 -8.83 -11.08
C VAL A 537 19.62 -8.07 -11.60
N ALA A 538 19.41 -6.82 -12.00
CA ALA A 538 20.47 -5.94 -12.45
C ALA A 538 20.17 -4.49 -12.03
N GLN A 539 21.17 -3.63 -12.09
CA GLN A 539 21.02 -2.20 -11.86
C GLN A 539 21.62 -1.42 -13.03
N MET A 540 20.96 -0.35 -13.43
CA MET A 540 21.43 0.57 -14.45
C MET A 540 21.74 1.93 -13.82
N PRO A 541 22.96 2.17 -13.32
CA PRO A 541 23.37 3.45 -12.77
C PRO A 541 23.47 4.55 -13.85
N ASP A 542 23.18 5.81 -13.48
CA ASP A 542 23.42 6.96 -14.35
C ASP A 542 24.87 7.39 -14.23
N LEU A 543 25.60 7.34 -15.33
CA LEU A 543 26.99 7.81 -15.34
C LEU A 543 27.07 9.34 -15.37
N SER A 544 25.98 10.04 -15.73
CA SER A 544 25.96 11.51 -15.74
C SER A 544 25.77 12.12 -14.35
N THR A 545 25.18 11.38 -13.41
CA THR A 545 24.96 11.82 -12.02
C THR A 545 25.87 11.11 -11.02
N LEU A 546 27.06 10.74 -11.48
CA LEU A 546 28.08 10.11 -10.64
C LEU A 546 28.52 11.06 -9.53
N ALA A 547 28.49 10.57 -8.30
CA ALA A 547 28.90 11.28 -7.10
C ALA A 547 29.79 10.36 -6.25
N VAL A 548 30.45 10.92 -5.25
CA VAL A 548 31.19 10.16 -4.25
C VAL A 548 30.44 10.26 -2.93
N ARG A 549 30.20 9.11 -2.31
CA ARG A 549 29.75 9.01 -0.92
C ARG A 549 30.98 8.70 -0.09
N ALA A 550 31.34 9.60 0.84
CA ALA A 550 32.48 9.41 1.73
C ALA A 550 32.02 9.52 3.18
N SER A 551 32.65 8.76 4.07
CA SER A 551 32.34 8.82 5.50
C SER A 551 33.39 9.67 6.21
N LEU A 552 32.94 10.75 6.84
CA LEU A 552 33.79 11.67 7.60
C LEU A 552 33.63 11.41 9.11
N PRO A 553 34.71 11.21 9.88
CA PRO A 553 34.63 11.14 11.33
C PRO A 553 33.97 12.38 11.94
N GLU A 554 33.10 12.20 12.94
CA GLU A 554 32.36 13.29 13.60
C GLU A 554 33.25 14.45 14.08
N ARG A 555 34.45 14.13 14.58
CA ARG A 555 35.43 15.10 15.11
C ARG A 555 35.95 16.09 14.07
N GLU A 556 35.87 15.73 12.79
CA GLU A 556 36.38 16.52 11.68
C GLU A 556 35.27 17.38 11.04
N LEU A 557 34.04 17.31 11.56
CA LEU A 557 32.87 17.97 10.99
C LEU A 557 33.00 19.49 10.92
N GLU A 558 33.66 20.14 11.89
CA GLU A 558 33.87 21.60 11.89
C GLU A 558 34.80 22.07 10.77
N ARG A 559 35.65 21.20 10.21
CA ARG A 559 36.62 21.54 9.16
C ARG A 559 36.04 21.43 7.74
N VAL A 560 34.83 20.87 7.59
CA VAL A 560 34.21 20.61 6.30
C VAL A 560 32.93 21.42 6.13
N HIS A 561 32.81 22.12 5.00
CA HIS A 561 31.64 22.93 4.69
C HIS A 561 31.03 22.58 3.33
N GLN A 562 29.73 22.80 3.20
CA GLN A 562 29.04 22.64 1.92
C GLN A 562 29.61 23.66 0.91
N GLY A 563 29.84 23.21 -0.33
CA GLY A 563 30.46 24.02 -1.39
C GLY A 563 31.99 24.03 -1.39
N GLN A 564 32.64 23.38 -0.42
CA GLN A 564 34.10 23.26 -0.38
C GLN A 564 34.63 22.43 -1.57
N ARG A 565 35.73 22.88 -2.18
CA ARG A 565 36.42 22.14 -3.25
C ARG A 565 37.25 21.03 -2.64
N VAL A 566 37.17 19.84 -3.22
CA VAL A 566 37.88 18.64 -2.78
C VAL A 566 38.50 17.93 -3.96
N ARG A 567 39.56 17.16 -3.70
CA ARG A 567 40.21 16.32 -4.70
C ARG A 567 39.86 14.87 -4.44
N VAL A 568 39.22 14.21 -5.39
CA VAL A 568 38.86 12.79 -5.31
C VAL A 568 39.95 11.97 -5.99
N VAL A 569 40.64 11.11 -5.23
CA VAL A 569 41.70 10.22 -5.71
C VAL A 569 41.17 8.79 -5.79
N VAL A 570 41.39 8.14 -6.93
CA VAL A 570 40.94 6.76 -7.14
C VAL A 570 41.88 5.76 -6.46
N ALA A 571 41.35 4.90 -5.59
CA ALA A 571 42.15 3.87 -4.94
C ALA A 571 42.71 2.87 -5.97
N GLY A 572 44.02 2.62 -5.93
CA GLY A 572 44.68 1.58 -6.72
C GLY A 572 44.98 1.90 -8.20
N GLY A 573 44.84 3.15 -8.66
CA GLY A 573 45.25 3.53 -10.02
C GLY A 573 46.11 4.80 -10.01
N GLY A 574 47.37 4.69 -10.46
CA GLY A 574 48.40 5.73 -10.38
C GLY A 574 47.90 7.16 -10.56
N ASP A 575 47.98 7.95 -9.49
CA ASP A 575 47.74 9.40 -9.39
C ASP A 575 46.52 9.98 -10.13
N ARG A 576 45.50 9.15 -10.37
CA ARG A 576 44.27 9.55 -11.03
C ARG A 576 43.37 10.30 -10.05
N SER A 577 43.29 11.62 -10.20
CA SER A 577 42.45 12.50 -9.38
C SER A 577 41.44 13.30 -10.23
N VAL A 578 40.29 13.61 -9.62
CA VAL A 578 39.22 14.44 -10.19
C VAL A 578 38.86 15.50 -9.16
N ASP A 579 38.73 16.75 -9.59
CA ASP A 579 38.21 17.81 -8.73
C ASP A 579 36.70 17.68 -8.55
N GLY A 580 36.24 17.92 -7.34
CA GLY A 580 34.83 17.89 -6.98
C GLY A 580 34.48 18.96 -5.96
N THR A 581 33.20 19.06 -5.68
CA THR A 581 32.64 20.00 -4.71
C THR A 581 31.77 19.24 -3.73
N VAL A 582 31.88 19.55 -2.43
CA VAL A 582 31.01 18.99 -1.39
C VAL A 582 29.58 19.50 -1.63
N ALA A 583 28.70 18.63 -2.10
CA ALA A 583 27.33 18.97 -2.43
C ALA A 583 26.43 18.99 -1.20
N SER A 584 26.62 18.05 -0.28
CA SER A 584 25.92 18.03 1.00
C SER A 584 26.75 17.31 2.07
N VAL A 585 26.53 17.72 3.31
CA VAL A 585 27.06 17.09 4.52
C VAL A 585 25.85 16.51 5.26
N GLY A 586 25.86 15.22 5.56
CA GLY A 586 24.75 14.50 6.18
C GLY A 586 24.29 15.13 7.48
N GLY A 587 22.98 15.28 7.64
CA GLY A 587 22.39 15.97 8.80
C GLY A 587 22.42 15.17 10.11
N THR A 588 22.90 13.93 10.09
CA THR A 588 22.87 12.99 11.23
C THR A 588 24.21 12.24 11.31
N VAL A 589 24.66 11.96 12.52
CA VAL A 589 25.83 11.12 12.79
C VAL A 589 25.35 9.68 13.02
N HIS A 590 26.05 8.72 12.42
CA HIS A 590 25.77 7.31 12.65
C HIS A 590 27.06 6.51 12.78
N SER A 591 26.95 5.27 13.24
CA SER A 591 28.09 4.35 13.24
C SER A 591 28.51 3.99 11.82
N LYS A 592 29.82 3.99 11.54
CA LYS A 592 30.39 3.64 10.22
C LYS A 592 29.99 2.23 9.78
N SER A 593 30.01 1.27 10.71
CA SER A 593 29.45 -0.06 10.48
C SER A 593 29.09 -0.72 11.81
N ARG A 594 28.57 -1.96 11.77
CA ARG A 594 28.38 -2.79 12.97
C ARG A 594 29.70 -3.28 13.59
N VAL A 595 30.75 -3.35 12.77
CA VAL A 595 32.07 -3.88 13.19
C VAL A 595 32.99 -2.75 13.62
N GLU A 596 32.91 -1.61 12.93
CA GLU A 596 33.60 -0.38 13.25
C GLU A 596 32.60 0.64 13.82
N ALA A 597 32.46 0.65 15.15
CA ALA A 597 31.59 1.53 15.90
C ALA A 597 32.11 2.99 15.98
N ILE A 598 32.54 3.54 14.85
CA ILE A 598 33.10 4.89 14.76
C ILE A 598 31.99 5.85 14.33
N PRO A 599 31.67 6.90 15.10
CA PRO A 599 30.71 7.93 14.70
C PRO A 599 31.21 8.69 13.46
N VAL A 600 30.44 8.60 12.37
CA VAL A 600 30.72 9.24 11.08
C VAL A 600 29.51 9.99 10.56
N VAL A 601 29.77 10.93 9.65
CA VAL A 601 28.79 11.67 8.87
C VAL A 601 29.03 11.38 7.40
N ASP A 602 27.95 11.05 6.68
CA ASP A 602 28.00 10.85 5.25
C ASP A 602 28.19 12.19 4.51
N LEU A 603 29.16 12.23 3.60
CA LEU A 603 29.41 13.34 2.68
C LEU A 603 29.03 12.92 1.26
N VAL A 604 28.35 13.82 0.54
CA VAL A 604 28.12 13.66 -0.89
C VAL A 604 28.94 14.69 -1.64
N VAL A 605 29.85 14.23 -2.48
CA VAL A 605 30.69 15.07 -3.35
C VAL A 605 30.22 14.93 -4.79
N THR A 606 29.89 16.06 -5.42
CA THR A 606 29.64 16.13 -6.88
C THR A 606 30.95 16.33 -7.61
N LEU A 607 31.16 15.59 -8.70
CA LEU A 607 32.37 15.67 -9.52
C LEU A 607 32.20 16.77 -10.59
N ASP A 608 33.21 17.62 -10.77
CA ASP A 608 33.10 18.79 -11.67
C ASP A 608 33.18 18.40 -13.16
N SER A 609 33.84 17.28 -13.48
CA SER A 609 33.90 16.75 -14.85
C SER A 609 34.25 15.26 -14.88
N ASN A 610 33.53 14.50 -15.71
CA ASN A 610 33.63 13.03 -15.76
C ASN A 610 34.70 12.55 -16.79
N HIS A 611 35.82 13.27 -16.92
CA HIS A 611 36.88 12.92 -17.88
C HIS A 611 37.59 11.61 -17.53
N LEU A 612 37.63 11.26 -16.24
CA LEU A 612 37.97 9.92 -15.81
C LEU A 612 36.73 9.04 -15.97
N LYS A 613 36.82 7.97 -16.77
CA LYS A 613 35.80 6.91 -16.88
C LYS A 613 35.68 6.14 -15.56
N LEU A 614 35.19 6.79 -14.51
CA LEU A 614 34.95 6.21 -13.20
C LEU A 614 33.77 5.24 -13.30
N LYS A 615 33.89 4.10 -12.61
CA LYS A 615 32.82 3.11 -12.50
C LYS A 615 32.13 3.27 -11.15
N PRO A 616 30.80 3.05 -11.06
CA PRO A 616 30.13 2.92 -9.77
C PRO A 616 30.73 1.78 -8.93
N GLY A 617 30.76 1.94 -7.61
CA GLY A 617 31.32 0.99 -6.63
C GLY A 617 32.84 1.02 -6.52
N GLN A 618 33.50 2.05 -7.05
CA GLN A 618 34.97 2.18 -6.99
C GLN A 618 35.39 2.90 -5.72
N ALA A 619 36.29 2.30 -4.95
CA ALA A 619 36.85 2.93 -3.76
C ALA A 619 37.65 4.19 -4.14
N VAL A 620 37.40 5.28 -3.42
CA VAL A 620 38.03 6.58 -3.61
C VAL A 620 38.42 7.18 -2.26
N ARG A 621 39.43 8.02 -2.28
CA ARG A 621 39.82 8.87 -1.16
C ARG A 621 39.50 10.31 -1.52
N VAL A 622 38.79 11.00 -0.64
CA VAL A 622 38.49 12.44 -0.78
C VAL A 622 39.50 13.21 0.05
N ASP A 623 40.34 13.99 -0.63
CA ASP A 623 41.33 14.85 -0.01
C ASP A 623 40.77 16.28 0.09
N PHE A 624 40.78 16.83 1.30
CA PHE A 624 40.36 18.20 1.55
C PHE A 624 41.59 19.12 1.52
N PRO A 625 41.70 20.04 0.54
CA PRO A 625 42.80 20.99 0.51
C PRO A 625 42.75 21.88 1.76
N VAL A 626 43.89 22.02 2.44
CA VAL A 626 44.02 22.88 3.62
C VAL A 626 43.86 24.32 3.17
N ASP A 627 42.85 25.03 3.69
CA ASP A 627 42.66 26.45 3.41
C ASP A 627 43.91 27.24 3.83
N ALA A 628 44.61 27.80 2.84
CA ALA A 628 45.77 28.67 3.03
C ALA A 628 45.41 30.03 3.67
N ALA A 629 44.15 30.25 4.06
CA ALA A 629 43.67 31.52 4.61
C ALA A 629 44.04 31.74 6.08
N ASN A 630 44.32 30.68 6.86
CA ASN A 630 44.68 30.82 8.29
C ASN A 630 46.19 30.80 8.58
N SER A 631 47.04 30.55 7.60
CA SER A 631 48.51 30.52 7.79
C SER A 631 49.18 31.90 7.63
N ALA A 632 48.42 32.96 7.34
CA ALA A 632 48.96 34.32 7.17
C ALA A 632 49.07 35.16 8.47
N SER A 633 48.45 34.74 9.58
CA SER A 633 48.44 35.54 10.82
C SER A 633 49.62 35.30 11.78
N THR A 634 50.41 34.23 11.57
CA THR A 634 51.49 33.84 12.52
C THR A 634 52.91 34.15 12.04
N ARG A 635 53.07 35.02 11.04
CA ARG A 635 54.40 35.57 10.70
C ARG A 635 54.36 37.08 10.62
N GLN A 636 54.43 37.74 11.78
CA GLN A 636 55.11 39.03 11.93
C GLN A 636 55.17 39.45 13.41
N ALA A 637 56.33 39.24 14.03
CA ALA A 637 57.06 40.31 14.71
C ALA A 637 58.51 39.82 14.94
N PRO A 638 59.53 40.64 14.61
CA PRO A 638 60.94 40.29 14.77
C PRO A 638 61.40 40.18 16.22
#